data_AF-A0A1Y4NEN6-F1
#
_entry.id   AF-A0A1Y4NEN6-F1
#
_cell.length_a   1.000
_cell.length_b   1.000
_cell.length_c   1.000
_cell.angle_alpha   90.00
_cell.angle_beta   90.00
_cell.angle_gamma   90.00
#
_symmetry.space_group_name_H-M   'P 1'
#
loop_
_entity.id
_entity.type
_entity.pdbx_description
1 polymer ?
#
loop_
_entity_poly.entity_id
_entity_poly.type
_entity_poly.pdbx_seq_one_letter_code
_entity_poly.pdbx_strand_id
1 'polypeptide(L)'
;MILWELKKILTGKIALLLIMALGINLFIFYYTESLETQENPYFTPQNYRSVFAEMENLNTSERVSFLKNKIDVIQEKINDPETGYDENLYDERDFLNELYEEALFIQNYENFLTDSEENALKKTSVSIFGEKGSFAYNNAIKMAEDFQSLHGTPVSFDKTHGITAATGLFTGDIITVFILLLIVGELLIKEHQQGIMPVIRTTRKGRKQVILAKIFAVLIMCFFLSLIFLSVNLLYSAVVYGLGDLSRPVQSLPGFAASTVKINIWQYFILLWIVKAFAFFIVASIAIIFSVIFANSIAAYGFTGIILAINYVLYFVIPVTSPMAQLHFLNLGNFLSGTSLFCGEVNLNIFSVPMDVLTISLIIMAVLALVLPIISVLIFVKSKKEKGKLKIFSRLPSPHRKKYSSGIFSYECFKLFVSNGAIIIFAVFIAVQFLSYPQKDTLTAYEQCEISYIETLKGEYTEEKLNYLQSEYEENAALSHDNFTARTKAYSIESKLLPLAYHLQELEAQGENAEFVPYSGYAYLFNPDSKTASASACFLILFIAISVTSLFPMEKATGMNQILTTTLKGKGKTVSTKVKACLMLSVIMCVLAFAPDFIYCLRMYGFDSLMSQSQNLMVLSESFMSLPIMVYMIILYLIRLLGVIGLTVIILGISSLLKSQIISVLLNLAIFGAPAILSMIDFKILDNFSMVSILSANKLFFNNLQLILSLLGIIILTALGAVLLKKSQKTC
;
A
#
# COMPACT_ATOMS: atom_id res chain seq x y z
N MET A 1 0.47 -33.83 18.72
CA MET A 1 0.34 -33.51 17.28
C MET A 1 0.42 -32.01 17.07
N ILE A 2 -0.46 -31.21 17.70
CA ILE A 2 -0.41 -29.73 17.65
C ILE A 2 0.98 -29.20 18.06
N LEU A 3 1.54 -29.66 19.19
CA LEU A 3 2.90 -29.31 19.63
C LEU A 3 3.99 -29.60 18.58
N TRP A 4 3.82 -30.63 17.75
CA TRP A 4 4.79 -30.97 16.71
C TRP A 4 4.67 -30.04 15.50
N GLU A 5 3.44 -29.66 15.12
CA GLU A 5 3.22 -28.64 14.10
C GLU A 5 3.73 -27.27 14.59
N LEU A 6 3.48 -26.88 15.84
CA LEU A 6 4.05 -25.67 16.45
C LEU A 6 5.59 -25.70 16.45
N LYS A 7 6.22 -26.85 16.70
CA LYS A 7 7.67 -27.00 16.62
C LYS A 7 8.23 -26.81 15.20
N LYS A 8 7.47 -27.18 14.15
CA LYS A 8 7.86 -26.88 12.76
C LYS A 8 7.83 -25.38 12.49
N ILE A 9 6.82 -24.70 13.02
CA ILE A 9 6.65 -23.25 12.90
C ILE A 9 7.78 -22.53 13.65
N LEU A 10 8.04 -22.91 14.89
CA LEU A 10 9.06 -22.30 15.75
C LEU A 10 10.47 -22.84 15.52
N THR A 11 10.79 -23.27 14.31
CA THR A 11 12.19 -23.55 13.97
C THR A 11 12.99 -22.23 13.98
N GLY A 12 14.28 -22.30 14.32
CA GLY A 12 15.11 -21.10 14.56
C GLY A 12 15.12 -20.07 13.42
N LYS A 13 14.79 -20.47 12.17
CA LYS A 13 14.69 -19.56 11.02
C LYS A 13 13.46 -18.65 11.07
N ILE A 14 12.30 -19.18 11.45
CA ILE A 14 11.05 -18.40 11.54
C ILE A 14 11.07 -17.53 12.80
N ALA A 15 11.65 -18.03 13.90
CA ALA A 15 11.85 -17.23 15.11
C ALA A 15 12.74 -15.99 14.83
N LEU A 16 13.84 -16.17 14.09
CA LEU A 16 14.70 -15.06 13.68
C LEU A 16 13.99 -14.06 12.74
N LEU A 17 13.17 -14.56 11.80
CA LEU A 17 12.31 -13.72 10.97
C LEU A 17 11.32 -12.90 11.79
N LEU A 18 10.73 -13.49 12.84
CA LEU A 18 9.79 -12.81 13.71
C LEU A 18 10.47 -11.68 14.50
N ILE A 19 11.68 -11.92 15.02
CA ILE A 19 12.46 -10.88 15.72
C ILE A 19 12.78 -9.72 14.77
N MET A 20 13.23 -10.01 13.55
CA MET A 20 13.48 -8.97 12.54
C MET A 20 12.20 -8.21 12.18
N ALA A 21 11.07 -8.91 12.04
CA ALA A 21 9.78 -8.33 11.72
C ALA A 21 9.29 -7.36 12.82
N LEU A 22 9.49 -7.71 14.10
CA LEU A 22 9.19 -6.82 15.23
C LEU A 22 10.09 -5.57 15.21
N GLY A 23 11.39 -5.73 14.93
CA GLY A 23 12.31 -4.61 14.78
C GLY A 23 11.93 -3.67 13.63
N ILE A 24 11.52 -4.23 12.49
CA ILE A 24 11.03 -3.47 11.34
C ILE A 24 9.74 -2.72 11.70
N ASN A 25 8.80 -3.37 12.38
CA ASN A 25 7.55 -2.73 12.81
C ASN A 25 7.82 -1.55 13.75
N LEU A 26 8.71 -1.72 14.73
CA LEU A 26 9.12 -0.63 15.62
C LEU A 26 9.83 0.51 14.89
N PHE A 27 10.71 0.19 13.94
CA PHE A 27 11.38 1.20 13.13
C PHE A 27 10.39 2.00 12.29
N ILE A 28 9.42 1.32 11.65
CA ILE A 28 8.38 1.99 10.86
C ILE A 28 7.52 2.86 11.77
N PHE A 29 7.11 2.36 12.94
CA PHE A 29 6.35 3.15 13.91
C PHE A 29 7.13 4.40 14.34
N TYR A 30 8.39 4.23 14.77
CA TYR A 30 9.25 5.36 15.11
C TYR A 30 9.34 6.39 13.98
N TYR A 31 9.47 5.92 12.73
CA TYR A 31 9.57 6.82 11.60
C TYR A 31 8.26 7.53 11.27
N THR A 32 7.11 6.84 11.32
CA THR A 32 5.80 7.49 11.10
C THR A 32 5.56 8.59 12.12
N GLU A 33 5.92 8.36 13.38
CA GLU A 33 5.85 9.42 14.41
C GLU A 33 6.85 10.54 14.15
N SER A 34 8.05 10.23 13.63
CA SER A 34 9.02 11.26 13.26
C SER A 34 8.57 12.12 12.08
N LEU A 35 7.71 11.61 11.20
CA LEU A 35 7.12 12.40 10.12
C LEU A 35 6.07 13.38 10.66
N GLU A 36 5.22 12.95 11.58
CA GLU A 36 4.27 13.87 12.25
C GLU A 36 5.01 15.02 12.95
N THR A 37 6.14 14.73 13.61
CA THR A 37 6.99 15.78 14.22
C THR A 37 7.66 16.71 13.21
N GLN A 38 7.77 16.31 11.93
CA GLN A 38 8.27 17.19 10.87
C GLN A 38 7.18 18.11 10.31
N GLU A 39 5.91 17.69 10.37
CA GLU A 39 4.78 18.52 9.98
C GLU A 39 4.46 19.57 11.05
N ASN A 40 4.59 19.22 12.34
CA ASN A 40 4.55 20.18 13.44
C ASN A 40 5.70 19.92 14.45
N PRO A 41 6.75 20.77 14.45
CA PRO A 41 7.91 20.67 15.34
C PRO A 41 7.58 20.75 16.84
N TYR A 42 6.41 21.28 17.22
CA TYR A 42 5.96 21.33 18.61
C TYR A 42 5.23 20.06 19.05
N PHE A 43 4.70 19.27 18.12
CA PHE A 43 4.13 17.95 18.39
C PHE A 43 5.25 16.92 18.65
N THR A 44 6.02 17.13 19.71
CA THR A 44 7.05 16.17 20.14
C THR A 44 6.57 15.37 21.35
N PRO A 45 7.05 14.12 21.52
CA PRO A 45 6.74 13.33 22.72
C PRO A 45 7.06 14.04 24.04
N GLN A 46 8.08 14.92 24.03
CA GLN A 46 8.48 15.69 25.21
C GLN A 46 7.49 16.80 25.52
N ASN A 47 7.12 17.62 24.52
CA ASN A 47 6.15 18.71 24.67
C ASN A 47 4.75 18.17 25.01
N TYR A 48 4.35 17.08 24.35
CA TYR A 48 3.10 16.40 24.66
C TYR A 48 3.05 15.99 26.14
N ARG A 49 4.12 15.35 26.64
CA ARG A 49 4.18 14.94 28.05
C ARG A 49 4.25 16.10 29.02
N SER A 50 4.96 17.18 28.70
CA SER A 50 5.08 18.34 29.59
C SER A 50 3.73 19.03 29.77
N VAL A 51 2.99 19.25 28.68
CA VAL A 51 1.66 19.86 28.72
C VAL A 51 0.70 19.04 29.58
N PHE A 52 0.67 17.71 29.43
CA PHE A 52 -0.16 16.86 30.29
C PHE A 52 0.32 16.76 31.75
N ALA A 53 1.63 16.93 32.01
CA ALA A 53 2.15 16.97 33.38
C ALA A 53 1.74 18.26 34.11
N GLU A 54 1.71 19.40 33.41
CA GLU A 54 1.20 20.67 33.96
C GLU A 54 -0.30 20.60 34.28
N MET A 55 -1.05 19.73 33.60
CA MET A 55 -2.49 19.53 33.75
C MET A 55 -2.88 18.36 34.68
N GLU A 56 -1.92 17.66 35.30
CA GLU A 56 -2.16 16.36 35.96
C GLU A 56 -3.26 16.44 37.05
N ASN A 57 -3.27 17.52 37.84
CA ASN A 57 -4.22 17.71 38.95
C ASN A 57 -5.47 18.52 38.60
N LEU A 58 -5.63 18.94 37.34
CA LEU A 58 -6.75 19.75 36.89
C LEU A 58 -7.93 18.88 36.45
N ASN A 59 -9.16 19.29 36.78
CA ASN A 59 -10.37 18.69 36.21
C ASN A 59 -10.56 19.09 34.73
N THR A 60 -11.49 18.44 34.02
CA THR A 60 -11.70 18.69 32.57
C THR A 60 -11.97 20.18 32.26
N SER A 61 -12.79 20.88 33.05
CA SER A 61 -13.08 22.31 32.84
C SER A 61 -11.87 23.21 33.08
N GLU A 62 -11.04 22.88 34.08
CA GLU A 62 -9.79 23.59 34.37
C GLU A 62 -8.76 23.35 33.27
N ARG A 63 -8.68 22.14 32.71
CA ARG A 63 -7.81 21.81 31.57
C ARG A 63 -8.17 22.63 30.33
N VAL A 64 -9.45 22.76 29.99
CA VAL A 64 -9.92 23.60 28.87
C VAL A 64 -9.50 25.06 29.08
N SER A 65 -9.71 25.60 30.28
CA SER A 65 -9.37 26.98 30.61
C SER A 65 -7.86 27.22 30.60
N PHE A 66 -7.08 26.24 31.08
CA PHE A 66 -5.61 26.27 31.05
C PHE A 66 -5.06 26.30 29.61
N LEU A 67 -5.55 25.42 28.74
CA LEU A 67 -5.14 25.36 27.34
C LEU A 67 -5.50 26.66 26.61
N LYS A 68 -6.71 27.17 26.81
CA LYS A 68 -7.15 28.45 26.25
C LYS A 68 -6.25 29.61 26.67
N ASN A 69 -5.93 29.72 27.96
CA ASN A 69 -5.04 30.77 28.45
C ASN A 69 -3.65 30.69 27.83
N LYS A 70 -3.09 29.48 27.62
CA LYS A 70 -1.81 29.32 26.92
C LYS A 70 -1.88 29.75 25.46
N ILE A 71 -2.96 29.38 24.76
CA ILE A 71 -3.20 29.78 23.37
C ILE A 71 -3.31 31.30 23.26
N ASP A 72 -4.08 31.94 24.15
CA ASP A 72 -4.28 33.40 24.15
C ASP A 72 -2.93 34.13 24.37
N VAL A 73 -2.08 33.66 25.29
CA VAL A 73 -0.74 34.21 25.52
C VAL A 73 0.16 34.08 24.29
N ILE A 74 0.09 32.98 23.55
CA ILE A 74 0.86 32.81 22.31
C ILE A 74 0.31 33.70 21.20
N GLN A 75 -1.02 33.81 21.09
CA GLN A 75 -1.68 34.67 20.11
C GLN A 75 -1.36 36.15 20.35
N GLU A 76 -1.24 36.60 21.61
CA GLU A 76 -0.77 37.94 21.94
C GLU A 76 0.66 38.19 21.44
N LYS A 77 1.58 37.22 21.60
CA LYS A 77 2.96 37.32 21.08
C LYS A 77 3.03 37.36 19.55
N ILE A 78 2.17 36.59 18.87
CA ILE A 78 2.06 36.60 17.40
C ILE A 78 1.58 37.97 16.90
N ASN A 79 0.66 38.61 17.64
CA ASN A 79 0.08 39.89 17.27
C ASN A 79 0.98 41.09 17.59
N ASP A 80 2.04 40.90 18.39
CA ASP A 80 2.99 41.96 18.73
C ASP A 80 3.86 42.31 17.50
N PRO A 81 3.81 43.57 17.00
CA PRO A 81 4.56 43.99 15.82
C PRO A 81 6.08 43.87 15.97
N GLU A 82 6.61 43.84 17.20
CA GLU A 82 8.05 43.72 17.45
C GLU A 82 8.58 42.30 17.26
N THR A 83 7.72 41.28 17.31
CA THR A 83 8.11 39.85 17.26
C THR A 83 8.45 39.37 15.85
N GLY A 84 7.92 40.02 14.81
CA GLY A 84 8.06 39.57 13.42
C GLY A 84 7.35 38.23 13.14
N TYR A 85 7.54 37.65 11.94
CA TYR A 85 7.02 36.32 11.62
C TYR A 85 7.93 35.23 12.24
N ASP A 86 7.41 34.49 13.21
CA ASP A 86 8.09 33.34 13.84
C ASP A 86 7.22 32.08 13.67
N GLU A 87 7.64 31.20 12.77
CA GLU A 87 6.98 29.92 12.45
C GLU A 87 6.76 29.04 13.70
N ASN A 88 7.69 29.10 14.66
CA ASN A 88 7.60 28.32 15.89
C ASN A 88 6.40 28.69 16.76
N LEU A 89 6.01 29.97 16.80
CA LEU A 89 4.84 30.39 17.58
C LEU A 89 3.53 29.90 16.96
N TYR A 90 3.47 29.80 15.63
CA TYR A 90 2.32 29.24 14.92
C TYR A 90 2.22 27.73 15.17
N ASP A 91 3.33 27.01 15.08
CA ASP A 91 3.37 25.56 15.34
C ASP A 91 2.96 25.20 16.79
N GLU A 92 3.45 25.98 17.78
CA GLU A 92 3.08 25.81 19.19
C GLU A 92 1.59 26.06 19.42
N ARG A 93 1.05 27.13 18.81
CA ARG A 93 -0.38 27.46 18.87
C ARG A 93 -1.23 26.35 18.27
N ASP A 94 -0.85 25.85 17.10
CA ASP A 94 -1.62 24.82 16.38
C ASP A 94 -1.62 23.50 17.15
N PHE A 95 -0.48 23.12 17.76
CA PHE A 95 -0.40 21.98 18.68
C PHE A 95 -1.33 22.13 19.90
N LEU A 96 -1.32 23.30 20.56
CA LEU A 96 -2.17 23.54 21.72
C LEU A 96 -3.65 23.63 21.34
N ASN A 97 -3.97 24.17 20.17
CA ASN A 97 -5.32 24.22 19.62
C ASN A 97 -5.89 22.80 19.42
N GLU A 98 -5.10 21.87 18.89
CA GLU A 98 -5.54 20.47 18.74
C GLU A 98 -5.96 19.85 20.08
N LEU A 99 -5.13 20.02 21.12
CA LEU A 99 -5.45 19.56 22.48
C LEU A 99 -6.66 20.29 23.08
N TYR A 100 -6.80 21.59 22.80
CA TYR A 100 -7.92 22.41 23.28
C TYR A 100 -9.24 21.96 22.65
N GLU A 101 -9.27 21.71 21.34
CA GLU A 101 -10.46 21.21 20.64
C GLU A 101 -10.88 19.83 21.17
N GLU A 102 -9.94 18.92 21.42
CA GLU A 102 -10.24 17.64 22.07
C GLU A 102 -10.84 17.84 23.47
N ALA A 103 -10.24 18.69 24.30
CA ALA A 103 -10.72 18.95 25.66
C ALA A 103 -12.11 19.61 25.66
N LEU A 104 -12.33 20.56 24.75
CA LEU A 104 -13.58 21.29 24.59
C LEU A 104 -14.70 20.38 24.10
N PHE A 105 -14.39 19.45 23.19
CA PHE A 105 -15.33 18.44 22.73
C PHE A 105 -15.78 17.54 23.90
N ILE A 106 -14.85 17.06 24.72
CA ILE A 106 -15.16 16.24 25.90
C ILE A 106 -15.99 17.03 26.93
N GLN A 107 -15.68 18.31 27.14
CA GLN A 107 -16.47 19.17 28.03
C GLN A 107 -17.91 19.33 27.55
N ASN A 108 -18.12 19.43 26.24
CA ASN A 108 -19.43 19.64 25.61
C ASN A 108 -20.09 18.34 25.11
N TYR A 109 -19.63 17.18 25.58
CA TYR A 109 -20.07 15.88 25.07
C TYR A 109 -21.58 15.65 25.21
N GLU A 110 -22.20 16.11 26.31
CA GLU A 110 -23.65 16.01 26.51
C GLU A 110 -24.45 16.84 25.49
N ASN A 111 -23.91 17.98 25.04
CA ASN A 111 -24.52 18.78 23.98
C ASN A 111 -24.43 18.04 22.64
N PHE A 112 -23.29 17.42 22.34
CA PHE A 112 -23.11 16.60 21.15
C PHE A 112 -24.12 15.44 21.09
N LEU A 113 -24.38 14.75 22.21
CA LEU A 113 -25.38 13.69 22.29
C LEU A 113 -26.79 14.21 22.00
N THR A 114 -27.17 15.32 22.65
CA THR A 114 -28.48 15.96 22.49
C THR A 114 -28.70 16.41 21.04
N ASP A 115 -27.70 17.08 20.44
CA ASP A 115 -27.75 17.52 19.04
C ASP A 115 -27.84 16.33 18.08
N SER A 116 -27.11 15.24 18.35
CA SER A 116 -27.13 14.04 17.52
C SER A 116 -28.47 13.31 17.58
N GLU A 117 -29.08 13.22 18.76
CA GLU A 117 -30.44 12.69 18.95
C GLU A 117 -31.47 13.52 18.18
N GLU A 118 -31.46 14.85 18.38
CA GLU A 118 -32.38 15.75 17.68
C GLU A 118 -32.22 15.65 16.15
N ASN A 119 -30.98 15.60 15.66
CA ASN A 119 -30.70 15.49 14.23
C ASN A 119 -31.14 14.14 13.66
N ALA A 120 -31.02 13.06 14.42
CA ALA A 120 -31.54 11.75 14.04
C ALA A 120 -33.07 11.78 13.95
N LEU A 121 -33.75 12.31 14.98
CA LEU A 121 -35.21 12.40 15.00
C LEU A 121 -35.77 13.35 13.93
N LYS A 122 -35.11 14.48 13.66
CA LYS A 122 -35.49 15.41 12.57
C LYS A 122 -35.55 14.71 11.22
N LYS A 123 -34.66 13.74 10.93
CA LYS A 123 -34.71 12.96 9.68
C LYS A 123 -36.01 12.18 9.51
N THR A 124 -36.67 11.76 10.60
CA THR A 124 -37.97 11.07 10.52
C THR A 124 -39.12 11.98 10.04
N SER A 125 -38.99 13.31 10.21
CA SER A 125 -40.01 14.29 9.83
C SER A 125 -39.90 14.75 8.36
N VAL A 126 -38.79 14.44 7.69
CA VAL A 126 -38.56 14.79 6.28
C VAL A 126 -39.30 13.80 5.39
N SER A 127 -40.18 14.29 4.50
CA SER A 127 -41.06 13.48 3.64
C SER A 127 -40.34 12.34 2.88
N ILE A 128 -39.08 12.54 2.50
CA ILE A 128 -38.26 11.56 1.77
C ILE A 128 -37.81 10.37 2.65
N PHE A 129 -37.71 10.58 3.97
CA PHE A 129 -37.18 9.60 4.94
C PHE A 129 -38.21 9.17 6.00
N GLY A 130 -39.40 9.80 6.01
CA GLY A 130 -40.45 9.60 7.01
C GLY A 130 -41.39 8.41 6.74
N GLU A 131 -41.15 7.61 5.70
CA GLU A 131 -41.96 6.43 5.43
C GLU A 131 -41.76 5.38 6.53
N LYS A 132 -42.82 5.14 7.32
CA LYS A 132 -42.81 4.18 8.42
C LYS A 132 -42.49 2.77 7.92
N GLY A 133 -41.51 2.12 8.55
CA GLY A 133 -41.04 0.79 8.17
C GLY A 133 -39.95 0.79 7.10
N SER A 134 -39.59 1.93 6.52
CA SER A 134 -38.39 2.06 5.68
C SER A 134 -37.12 1.94 6.53
N PHE A 135 -36.02 1.54 5.89
CA PHE A 135 -34.70 1.51 6.56
C PHE A 135 -34.32 2.88 7.12
N ALA A 136 -34.55 3.97 6.37
CA ALA A 136 -34.17 5.31 6.80
C ALA A 136 -34.91 5.74 8.08
N TYR A 137 -36.22 5.47 8.15
CA TYR A 137 -37.03 5.75 9.34
C TYR A 137 -36.58 4.93 10.55
N ASN A 138 -36.47 3.60 10.38
CA ASN A 138 -36.07 2.71 11.47
C ASN A 138 -34.65 3.01 11.96
N ASN A 139 -33.75 3.35 11.03
CA ASN A 139 -32.37 3.71 11.36
C ASN A 139 -32.30 5.01 12.17
N ALA A 140 -33.09 6.02 11.80
CA ALA A 140 -33.14 7.29 12.52
C ALA A 140 -33.64 7.12 13.97
N ILE A 141 -34.64 6.26 14.19
CA ILE A 141 -35.11 5.93 15.55
C ILE A 141 -34.02 5.20 16.33
N LYS A 142 -33.42 4.17 15.73
CA LYS A 142 -32.36 3.41 16.40
C LYS A 142 -31.16 4.29 16.76
N MET A 143 -30.74 5.19 15.87
CA MET A 143 -29.69 6.16 16.13
C MET A 143 -30.00 7.04 17.34
N ALA A 144 -31.23 7.55 17.43
CA ALA A 144 -31.66 8.33 18.59
C ALA A 144 -31.60 7.49 19.88
N GLU A 145 -32.06 6.23 19.86
CA GLU A 145 -31.99 5.32 21.01
C GLU A 145 -30.54 5.00 21.43
N ASP A 146 -29.66 4.78 20.45
CA ASP A 146 -28.25 4.47 20.66
C ASP A 146 -27.53 5.67 21.30
N PHE A 147 -27.74 6.90 20.81
CA PHE A 147 -27.21 8.12 21.45
C PHE A 147 -27.83 8.40 22.82
N GLN A 148 -29.13 8.21 22.97
CA GLN A 148 -29.81 8.37 24.25
C GLN A 148 -29.18 7.45 25.31
N SER A 149 -28.80 6.23 24.90
CA SER A 149 -28.14 5.29 25.79
C SER A 149 -26.81 5.83 26.31
N LEU A 150 -26.09 6.69 25.58
CA LEU A 150 -24.77 7.20 25.96
C LEU A 150 -24.80 8.31 27.02
N HIS A 151 -25.95 8.91 27.32
CA HIS A 151 -26.03 9.94 28.36
C HIS A 151 -25.50 9.46 29.71
N GLY A 152 -24.76 10.32 30.41
CA GLY A 152 -24.16 10.02 31.71
C GLY A 152 -22.94 9.09 31.66
N THR A 153 -22.38 8.81 30.47
CA THR A 153 -21.06 8.16 30.39
C THR A 153 -19.97 9.12 30.92
N PRO A 154 -19.11 8.67 31.86
CA PRO A 154 -18.11 9.54 32.47
C PRO A 154 -16.89 9.72 31.56
N VAL A 155 -17.05 10.51 30.49
CA VAL A 155 -15.96 10.84 29.56
C VAL A 155 -14.93 11.75 30.22
N SER A 156 -13.65 11.56 29.90
CA SER A 156 -12.55 12.35 30.47
C SER A 156 -11.43 12.65 29.47
N PHE A 157 -10.99 13.91 29.46
CA PHE A 157 -9.88 14.34 28.62
C PHE A 157 -8.55 13.96 29.29
N ASP A 158 -7.72 13.18 28.60
CA ASP A 158 -6.41 12.68 29.05
C ASP A 158 -5.65 12.14 27.83
N LYS A 159 -4.37 11.78 27.95
CA LYS A 159 -3.46 11.37 26.87
C LYS A 159 -4.10 10.36 25.90
N THR A 160 -4.43 10.80 24.70
CA THR A 160 -5.15 10.06 23.64
C THR A 160 -4.21 9.59 22.53
N HIS A 161 -3.24 10.42 22.12
CA HIS A 161 -2.38 10.17 20.96
C HIS A 161 -1.68 8.81 20.98
N GLY A 162 -1.11 8.43 22.12
CA GLY A 162 -0.42 7.13 22.26
C GLY A 162 -1.32 5.93 21.96
N ILE A 163 -2.62 6.03 22.25
CA ILE A 163 -3.59 4.97 22.00
C ILE A 163 -3.99 4.93 20.52
N THR A 164 -4.33 6.09 19.94
CA THR A 164 -4.76 6.21 18.55
C THR A 164 -3.61 5.81 17.60
N ALA A 165 -2.39 6.29 17.86
CA ALA A 165 -1.20 5.91 17.10
C ALA A 165 -0.90 4.39 17.17
N ALA A 166 -0.94 3.79 18.37
CA ALA A 166 -0.64 2.37 18.54
C ALA A 166 -1.65 1.45 17.85
N THR A 167 -2.93 1.83 17.87
CA THR A 167 -4.02 1.04 17.31
C THR A 167 -4.27 1.32 15.83
N GLY A 168 -3.88 2.49 15.33
CA GLY A 168 -3.98 2.90 13.92
C GLY A 168 -2.90 2.36 12.99
N LEU A 169 -1.79 1.83 13.53
CA LEU A 169 -0.65 1.37 12.72
C LEU A 169 -0.95 0.09 11.93
N PHE A 170 -1.36 0.23 10.67
CA PHE A 170 -1.70 -0.89 9.78
C PHE A 170 -0.48 -1.73 9.32
N THR A 171 0.75 -1.21 9.46
CA THR A 171 1.96 -1.90 9.00
C THR A 171 2.17 -3.24 9.73
N GLY A 172 1.91 -3.28 11.03
CA GLY A 172 2.01 -4.51 11.83
C GLY A 172 1.07 -5.61 11.34
N ASP A 173 -0.11 -5.23 10.85
CA ASP A 173 -1.08 -6.17 10.28
C ASP A 173 -0.58 -6.78 8.96
N ILE A 174 -0.01 -5.94 8.08
CA ILE A 174 0.59 -6.40 6.81
C ILE A 174 1.71 -7.41 7.08
N ILE A 175 2.64 -7.06 7.99
CA ILE A 175 3.75 -7.93 8.39
C ILE A 175 3.21 -9.26 8.95
N THR A 176 2.18 -9.20 9.80
CA THR A 176 1.54 -10.39 10.38
C THR A 176 0.94 -11.29 9.31
N VAL A 177 0.23 -10.74 8.31
CA VAL A 177 -0.30 -11.51 7.17
C VAL A 177 0.82 -12.21 6.42
N PHE A 178 1.95 -11.55 6.14
CA PHE A 178 3.10 -12.19 5.48
C PHE A 178 3.69 -13.34 6.30
N ILE A 179 3.82 -13.18 7.62
CA ILE A 179 4.28 -14.25 8.53
C ILE A 179 3.29 -15.42 8.52
N LEU A 180 1.98 -15.16 8.49
CA LEU A 180 0.97 -16.22 8.43
C LEU A 180 1.04 -17.00 7.12
N LEU A 181 1.28 -16.33 5.99
CA LEU A 181 1.49 -17.02 4.71
C LEU A 181 2.75 -17.90 4.76
N LEU A 182 3.84 -17.44 5.39
CA LEU A 182 5.05 -18.25 5.64
C LEU A 182 4.72 -19.51 6.46
N ILE A 183 3.98 -19.34 7.55
CA ILE A 183 3.56 -20.42 8.45
C ILE A 183 2.75 -21.47 7.69
N VAL A 184 1.72 -21.05 6.96
CA VAL A 184 0.87 -21.95 6.14
C VAL A 184 1.72 -22.69 5.09
N GLY A 185 2.69 -22.00 4.51
CA GLY A 185 3.61 -22.58 3.54
C GLY A 185 4.50 -23.68 4.08
N GLU A 186 5.11 -23.43 5.23
CA GLU A 186 5.97 -24.39 5.91
C GLU A 186 5.16 -25.63 6.35
N LEU A 187 3.91 -25.44 6.78
CA LEU A 187 3.05 -26.54 7.22
C LEU A 187 2.47 -27.38 6.07
N LEU A 188 2.10 -26.80 4.93
CA LEU A 188 1.35 -27.51 3.87
C LEU A 188 2.10 -27.60 2.55
N ILE A 189 2.52 -26.46 2.02
CA ILE A 189 3.09 -26.38 0.67
C ILE A 189 4.46 -27.08 0.65
N LYS A 190 5.28 -26.92 1.68
CA LYS A 190 6.57 -27.63 1.78
C LYS A 190 6.39 -29.15 1.75
N GLU A 191 5.39 -29.67 2.45
CA GLU A 191 5.09 -31.12 2.44
C GLU A 191 4.60 -31.59 1.06
N HIS A 192 3.85 -30.75 0.34
CA HIS A 192 3.48 -31.00 -1.05
C HIS A 192 4.70 -31.02 -1.98
N GLN A 193 5.60 -30.05 -1.85
CA GLN A 193 6.80 -29.94 -2.69
C GLN A 193 7.79 -31.09 -2.46
N GLN A 194 7.87 -31.60 -1.24
CA GLN A 194 8.71 -32.74 -0.89
C GLN A 194 8.09 -34.11 -1.25
N GLY A 195 6.82 -34.15 -1.65
CA GLY A 195 6.13 -35.41 -1.99
C GLY A 195 5.92 -36.36 -0.80
N ILE A 196 5.93 -35.84 0.43
CA ILE A 196 5.80 -36.65 1.66
C ILE A 196 4.32 -36.87 2.04
N MET A 197 3.40 -36.09 1.46
CA MET A 197 1.97 -36.17 1.71
C MET A 197 1.34 -37.59 1.59
N PRO A 198 1.74 -38.47 0.64
CA PRO A 198 1.20 -39.83 0.55
C PRO A 198 1.59 -40.67 1.75
N VAL A 199 2.84 -40.54 2.21
CA VAL A 199 3.36 -41.23 3.40
C VAL A 199 2.62 -40.75 4.65
N ILE A 200 2.41 -39.44 4.79
CA ILE A 200 1.62 -38.90 5.92
C ILE A 200 0.21 -39.50 5.90
N ARG A 201 -0.44 -39.56 4.74
CA ARG A 201 -1.84 -40.02 4.59
C ARG A 201 -2.06 -41.51 4.81
N THR A 202 -1.02 -42.34 4.73
CA THR A 202 -1.10 -43.78 5.05
C THR A 202 -0.95 -44.06 6.55
N THR A 203 -0.50 -43.09 7.35
CA THR A 203 -0.44 -43.25 8.81
C THR A 203 -1.84 -43.25 9.45
N ARG A 204 -1.99 -43.92 10.62
CA ARG A 204 -3.27 -44.07 11.35
C ARG A 204 -4.02 -42.76 11.59
N LYS A 205 -3.30 -41.65 11.78
CA LYS A 205 -3.85 -40.31 12.07
C LYS A 205 -3.65 -39.32 10.90
N GLY A 206 -3.19 -39.82 9.75
CA GLY A 206 -2.65 -39.08 8.61
C GLY A 206 -3.58 -38.17 7.80
N ARG A 207 -4.88 -38.18 8.10
CA ARG A 207 -5.91 -37.43 7.35
C ARG A 207 -6.51 -36.32 8.22
N LYS A 208 -7.74 -36.51 8.72
CA LYS A 208 -8.50 -35.52 9.50
C LYS A 208 -7.70 -34.96 10.69
N GLN A 209 -6.98 -35.82 11.41
CA GLN A 209 -6.28 -35.40 12.64
C GLN A 209 -5.03 -34.55 12.34
N VAL A 210 -4.28 -34.85 11.27
CA VAL A 210 -3.15 -33.99 10.82
C VAL A 210 -3.65 -32.60 10.45
N ILE A 211 -4.68 -32.49 9.60
CA ILE A 211 -5.15 -31.19 9.14
C ILE A 211 -5.76 -30.36 10.28
N LEU A 212 -6.51 -30.99 11.19
CA LEU A 212 -6.99 -30.32 12.40
C LEU A 212 -5.83 -29.81 13.26
N ALA A 213 -4.79 -30.62 13.46
CA ALA A 213 -3.62 -30.19 14.23
C ALA A 213 -2.91 -28.98 13.61
N LYS A 214 -2.85 -28.90 12.27
CA LYS A 214 -2.31 -27.74 11.55
C LYS A 214 -3.17 -26.50 11.68
N ILE A 215 -4.49 -26.63 11.51
CA ILE A 215 -5.44 -25.51 11.68
C ILE A 215 -5.35 -24.96 13.11
N PHE A 216 -5.34 -25.82 14.13
CA PHE A 216 -5.20 -25.38 15.52
C PHE A 216 -3.83 -24.74 15.79
N ALA A 217 -2.75 -25.26 15.22
CA ALA A 217 -1.43 -24.62 15.33
C ALA A 217 -1.43 -23.22 14.70
N VAL A 218 -2.06 -23.05 13.53
CA VAL A 218 -2.23 -21.74 12.89
C VAL A 218 -3.10 -20.81 13.73
N LEU A 219 -4.21 -21.29 14.30
CA LEU A 219 -5.06 -20.51 15.20
C LEU A 219 -4.26 -19.97 16.40
N ILE A 220 -3.50 -20.83 17.08
CA ILE A 220 -2.63 -20.43 18.19
C ILE A 220 -1.63 -19.36 17.74
N MET A 221 -1.03 -19.53 16.55
CA MET A 221 -0.11 -18.53 16.01
C MET A 221 -0.81 -17.21 15.65
N CYS A 222 -2.06 -17.20 15.19
CA CYS A 222 -2.82 -15.97 14.96
C CYS A 222 -3.03 -15.19 16.26
N PHE A 223 -3.41 -15.87 17.35
CA PHE A 223 -3.55 -15.24 18.67
C PHE A 223 -2.20 -14.73 19.21
N PHE A 224 -1.14 -15.53 19.07
CA PHE A 224 0.20 -15.13 19.52
C PHE A 224 0.76 -13.94 18.74
N LEU A 225 0.65 -13.95 17.40
CA LEU A 225 1.15 -12.86 16.54
C LEU A 225 0.35 -11.56 16.74
N SER A 226 -0.97 -11.63 16.77
CA SER A 226 -1.78 -10.44 17.06
C SER A 226 -1.46 -9.84 18.43
N LEU A 227 -1.25 -10.68 19.45
CA LEU A 227 -0.89 -10.21 20.79
C LEU A 227 0.47 -9.52 20.79
N ILE A 228 1.50 -10.14 20.19
CA ILE A 228 2.87 -9.60 20.25
C ILE A 228 3.00 -8.30 19.46
N PHE A 229 2.39 -8.19 18.28
CA PHE A 229 2.43 -6.95 17.48
C PHE A 229 1.65 -5.82 18.16
N LEU A 230 0.43 -6.08 18.67
CA LEU A 230 -0.34 -5.09 19.41
C LEU A 230 0.40 -4.64 20.68
N SER A 231 0.99 -5.57 21.42
CA SER A 231 1.72 -5.27 22.66
C SER A 231 2.96 -4.42 22.38
N VAL A 232 3.71 -4.71 21.33
CA VAL A 232 4.90 -3.93 20.95
C VAL A 232 4.53 -2.50 20.58
N ASN A 233 3.44 -2.31 19.82
CA ASN A 233 2.93 -0.97 19.50
C ASN A 233 2.50 -0.21 20.76
N LEU A 234 1.70 -0.85 21.63
CA LEU A 234 1.22 -0.24 22.87
C LEU A 234 2.36 0.08 23.84
N LEU A 235 3.36 -0.78 23.95
CA LEU A 235 4.55 -0.55 24.79
C LEU A 235 5.37 0.63 24.28
N TYR A 236 5.59 0.71 22.97
CA TYR A 236 6.29 1.84 22.36
C TYR A 236 5.54 3.16 22.67
N SER A 237 4.24 3.23 22.37
CA SER A 237 3.44 4.43 22.64
C SER A 237 3.34 4.77 24.14
N ALA A 238 3.26 3.76 25.01
CA ALA A 238 3.28 3.98 26.46
C ALA A 238 4.59 4.64 26.92
N VAL A 239 5.73 4.22 26.35
CA VAL A 239 7.06 4.76 26.66
C VAL A 239 7.30 6.13 26.03
N VAL A 240 6.69 6.44 24.89
CA VAL A 240 6.90 7.70 24.15
C VAL A 240 5.91 8.79 24.58
N TYR A 241 4.61 8.53 24.52
CA TYR A 241 3.56 9.51 24.84
C TYR A 241 2.89 9.23 26.20
N GLY A 242 2.73 7.95 26.54
CA GLY A 242 1.87 7.50 27.65
C GLY A 242 0.45 7.20 27.17
N LEU A 243 -0.27 6.35 27.91
CA LEU A 243 -1.61 5.88 27.54
C LEU A 243 -2.75 6.54 28.34
N GLY A 244 -2.42 7.40 29.32
CA GLY A 244 -3.41 7.99 30.22
C GLY A 244 -4.13 6.94 31.08
N ASP A 245 -5.27 7.33 31.66
CA ASP A 245 -6.16 6.44 32.38
C ASP A 245 -6.88 5.48 31.41
N LEU A 246 -6.63 4.18 31.59
CA LEU A 246 -7.25 3.11 30.81
C LEU A 246 -8.65 2.72 31.31
N SER A 247 -9.06 3.25 32.46
CA SER A 247 -10.36 2.99 33.08
C SER A 247 -11.48 3.86 32.51
N ARG A 248 -11.14 4.96 31.82
CA ARG A 248 -12.10 5.84 31.15
C ARG A 248 -12.80 5.13 29.96
N PRO A 249 -14.02 5.56 29.60
CA PRO A 249 -14.76 4.98 28.49
C PRO A 249 -14.12 5.33 27.14
N VAL A 250 -14.26 4.43 26.15
CA VAL A 250 -13.70 4.61 24.80
C VAL A 250 -14.19 5.86 24.09
N GLN A 251 -15.38 6.36 24.44
CA GLN A 251 -15.95 7.62 23.93
C GLN A 251 -15.06 8.84 24.22
N SER A 252 -14.11 8.70 25.16
CA SER A 252 -13.10 9.73 25.45
C SER A 252 -11.99 9.82 24.39
N LEU A 253 -11.94 8.89 23.43
CA LEU A 253 -10.93 8.86 22.37
C LEU A 253 -11.42 9.60 21.11
N PRO A 254 -10.54 10.35 20.42
CA PRO A 254 -10.83 10.91 19.11
C PRO A 254 -11.33 9.84 18.13
N GLY A 255 -12.44 10.10 17.45
CA GLY A 255 -13.09 9.17 16.52
C GLY A 255 -14.02 8.11 17.16
N PHE A 256 -14.01 7.96 18.49
CA PHE A 256 -14.87 7.02 19.22
C PHE A 256 -16.06 7.69 19.92
N ALA A 257 -16.21 9.01 19.81
CA ALA A 257 -17.25 9.78 20.48
C ALA A 257 -18.67 9.24 20.23
N ALA A 258 -18.95 8.79 19.01
CA ALA A 258 -20.24 8.19 18.61
C ALA A 258 -20.27 6.65 18.73
N SER A 259 -19.29 6.04 19.38
CA SER A 259 -19.30 4.58 19.61
C SER A 259 -20.42 4.20 20.57
N THR A 260 -21.25 3.24 20.20
CA THR A 260 -22.36 2.74 21.04
C THR A 260 -21.92 1.81 22.15
N VAL A 261 -20.65 1.40 22.15
CA VAL A 261 -20.13 0.38 23.06
C VAL A 261 -19.59 1.04 24.34
N LYS A 262 -20.31 0.86 25.46
CA LYS A 262 -19.90 1.34 26.79
C LYS A 262 -18.83 0.45 27.43
N ILE A 263 -17.61 0.51 26.92
CA ILE A 263 -16.47 -0.23 27.43
C ILE A 263 -15.32 0.70 27.80
N ASN A 264 -14.49 0.24 28.73
CA ASN A 264 -13.26 0.95 29.09
C ASN A 264 -12.18 0.69 28.05
N ILE A 265 -11.17 1.55 27.98
CA ILE A 265 -10.07 1.43 27.01
C ILE A 265 -9.33 0.09 27.14
N TRP A 266 -9.08 -0.42 28.36
CA TRP A 266 -8.42 -1.72 28.50
C TRP A 266 -9.26 -2.90 27.96
N GLN A 267 -10.60 -2.82 28.09
CA GLN A 267 -11.51 -3.83 27.53
C GLN A 267 -11.50 -3.75 26.00
N TYR A 268 -11.43 -2.54 25.45
CA TYR A 268 -11.26 -2.32 24.03
C TYR A 268 -9.98 -2.97 23.49
N PHE A 269 -8.83 -2.87 24.18
CA PHE A 269 -7.61 -3.56 23.74
C PHE A 269 -7.77 -5.08 23.65
N ILE A 270 -8.48 -5.69 24.61
CA ILE A 270 -8.74 -7.14 24.60
C ILE A 270 -9.68 -7.49 23.44
N LEU A 271 -10.75 -6.72 23.22
CA LEU A 271 -11.68 -6.96 22.12
C LEU A 271 -11.01 -6.76 20.76
N LEU A 272 -10.21 -5.70 20.61
CA LEU A 272 -9.42 -5.44 19.40
C LEU A 272 -8.45 -6.58 19.12
N TRP A 273 -7.76 -7.10 20.14
CA TRP A 273 -6.89 -8.26 20.00
C TRP A 273 -7.64 -9.49 19.50
N ILE A 274 -8.81 -9.79 20.08
CA ILE A 274 -9.65 -10.93 19.67
C ILE A 274 -10.13 -10.77 18.23
N VAL A 275 -10.64 -9.59 17.88
CA VAL A 275 -11.08 -9.24 16.51
C VAL A 275 -9.94 -9.45 15.51
N LYS A 276 -8.75 -8.89 15.78
CA LYS A 276 -7.58 -9.05 14.93
C LYS A 276 -7.14 -10.51 14.83
N ALA A 277 -7.13 -11.27 15.93
CA ALA A 277 -6.76 -12.68 15.92
C ALA A 277 -7.68 -13.51 15.01
N PHE A 278 -9.00 -13.26 15.04
CA PHE A 278 -9.95 -13.93 14.15
C PHE A 278 -9.87 -13.44 12.71
N ALA A 279 -9.66 -12.15 12.46
CA ALA A 279 -9.43 -11.62 11.12
C ALA A 279 -8.21 -12.29 10.46
N PHE A 280 -7.09 -12.38 11.17
CA PHE A 280 -5.91 -13.11 10.73
C PHE A 280 -6.16 -14.60 10.51
N PHE A 281 -6.97 -15.23 11.37
CA PHE A 281 -7.32 -16.64 11.21
C PHE A 281 -8.19 -16.89 9.97
N ILE A 282 -9.09 -15.97 9.62
CA ILE A 282 -9.88 -16.03 8.38
C ILE A 282 -8.95 -15.98 7.17
N VAL A 283 -8.01 -15.02 7.14
CA VAL A 283 -7.00 -14.91 6.07
C VAL A 283 -6.16 -16.19 5.97
N ALA A 284 -5.67 -16.70 7.10
CA ALA A 284 -4.88 -17.94 7.13
C ALA A 284 -5.71 -19.16 6.70
N SER A 285 -7.00 -19.21 7.02
CA SER A 285 -7.90 -20.29 6.60
C SER A 285 -8.13 -20.30 5.08
N ILE A 286 -8.27 -19.13 4.47
CA ILE A 286 -8.29 -18.98 2.99
C ILE A 286 -6.98 -19.51 2.38
N ALA A 287 -5.85 -19.11 2.95
CA ALA A 287 -4.54 -19.58 2.51
C ALA A 287 -4.37 -21.10 2.65
N ILE A 288 -4.88 -21.70 3.74
CA ILE A 288 -4.90 -23.15 3.96
C ILE A 288 -5.73 -23.84 2.88
N ILE A 289 -6.95 -23.36 2.60
CA ILE A 289 -7.83 -23.93 1.55
C ILE A 289 -7.08 -23.99 0.22
N PHE A 290 -6.49 -22.89 -0.21
CA PHE A 290 -5.77 -22.85 -1.48
C PHE A 290 -4.47 -23.65 -1.46
N SER A 291 -3.77 -23.70 -0.33
CA SER A 291 -2.58 -24.55 -0.16
C SER A 291 -2.89 -26.05 -0.20
N VAL A 292 -4.11 -26.44 0.18
CA VAL A 292 -4.59 -27.83 0.06
C VAL A 292 -5.04 -28.15 -1.37
N ILE A 293 -5.63 -27.18 -2.07
CA ILE A 293 -6.10 -27.34 -3.46
C ILE A 293 -4.91 -27.36 -4.43
N PHE A 294 -3.96 -26.45 -4.27
CA PHE A 294 -2.85 -26.23 -5.18
C PHE A 294 -1.52 -26.69 -4.57
N ALA A 295 -0.84 -27.60 -5.28
CA ALA A 295 0.53 -28.00 -4.90
C ALA A 295 1.58 -26.92 -5.25
N ASN A 296 1.27 -26.01 -6.18
CA ASN A 296 2.15 -24.89 -6.54
C ASN A 296 1.91 -23.72 -5.57
N SER A 297 2.99 -23.25 -4.93
CA SER A 297 2.93 -22.15 -3.97
C SER A 297 2.46 -20.84 -4.59
N ILE A 298 2.82 -20.58 -5.85
CA ILE A 298 2.38 -19.36 -6.56
C ILE A 298 0.87 -19.38 -6.76
N ALA A 299 0.31 -20.51 -7.17
CA ALA A 299 -1.14 -20.61 -7.33
C ALA A 299 -1.84 -20.45 -5.97
N ALA A 300 -1.37 -21.15 -4.94
CA ALA A 300 -1.97 -21.08 -3.60
C ALA A 300 -2.01 -19.65 -3.04
N TYR A 301 -0.87 -18.95 -3.05
CA TYR A 301 -0.78 -17.59 -2.54
C TYR A 301 -1.32 -16.56 -3.51
N GLY A 302 -1.24 -16.77 -4.82
CA GLY A 302 -1.81 -15.89 -5.83
C GLY A 302 -3.33 -15.78 -5.68
N PHE A 303 -4.03 -16.90 -5.53
CA PHE A 303 -5.48 -16.87 -5.27
C PHE A 303 -5.83 -16.27 -3.91
N THR A 304 -5.02 -16.51 -2.88
CA THR A 304 -5.19 -15.86 -1.57
C THR A 304 -5.04 -14.34 -1.70
N GLY A 305 -4.00 -13.88 -2.39
CA GLY A 305 -3.72 -12.48 -2.63
C GLY A 305 -4.79 -11.80 -3.48
N ILE A 306 -5.35 -12.47 -4.50
CA ILE A 306 -6.47 -11.95 -5.29
C ILE A 306 -7.69 -11.68 -4.41
N ILE A 307 -8.04 -12.59 -3.49
CA ILE A 307 -9.16 -12.38 -2.57
C ILE A 307 -8.89 -11.18 -1.65
N LEU A 308 -7.68 -11.08 -1.09
CA LEU A 308 -7.30 -9.95 -0.24
C LEU A 308 -7.34 -8.63 -1.02
N ALA A 309 -6.82 -8.60 -2.25
CA ALA A 309 -6.81 -7.43 -3.11
C ALA A 309 -8.23 -6.97 -3.46
N ILE A 310 -9.14 -7.91 -3.82
CA ILE A 310 -10.54 -7.57 -4.08
C ILE A 310 -11.18 -6.96 -2.83
N ASN A 311 -10.97 -7.55 -1.64
CA ASN A 311 -11.51 -7.00 -0.39
C ASN A 311 -10.97 -5.60 -0.09
N TYR A 312 -9.68 -5.37 -0.33
CA TYR A 312 -9.05 -4.07 -0.12
C TYR A 312 -9.58 -3.02 -1.10
N VAL A 313 -9.72 -3.37 -2.39
CA VAL A 313 -10.31 -2.47 -3.40
C VAL A 313 -11.76 -2.11 -3.02
N LEU A 314 -12.56 -3.08 -2.56
CA LEU A 314 -13.93 -2.80 -2.13
C LEU A 314 -13.97 -1.84 -0.93
N TYR A 315 -13.02 -1.93 0.00
CA TYR A 315 -12.89 -1.02 1.14
C TYR A 315 -12.65 0.42 0.71
N PHE A 316 -11.75 0.66 -0.27
CA PHE A 316 -11.42 2.03 -0.70
C PHE A 316 -12.36 2.62 -1.74
N VAL A 317 -12.89 1.79 -2.66
CA VAL A 317 -13.67 2.29 -3.80
C VAL A 317 -15.12 2.59 -3.43
N ILE A 318 -15.70 1.85 -2.48
CA ILE A 318 -17.11 1.99 -2.12
C ILE A 318 -17.23 3.03 -1.00
N PRO A 319 -17.92 4.17 -1.24
CA PRO A 319 -18.17 5.14 -0.19
C PRO A 319 -19.05 4.57 0.91
N VAL A 320 -18.84 5.03 2.14
CA VAL A 320 -19.62 4.66 3.33
C VAL A 320 -21.13 4.94 3.17
N THR A 321 -21.50 5.95 2.38
CA THR A 321 -22.89 6.36 2.11
C THR A 321 -23.55 5.60 0.95
N SER A 322 -22.83 4.71 0.27
CA SER A 322 -23.33 3.96 -0.87
C SER A 322 -24.43 2.96 -0.47
N PRO A 323 -25.42 2.66 -1.35
CA PRO A 323 -26.35 1.54 -1.13
C PRO A 323 -25.66 0.19 -0.95
N MET A 324 -24.42 0.06 -1.42
CA MET A 324 -23.55 -1.11 -1.27
C MET A 324 -22.57 -1.01 -0.09
N ALA A 325 -22.85 -0.13 0.89
CA ALA A 325 -22.00 0.06 2.08
C ALA A 325 -21.70 -1.25 2.83
N GLN A 326 -22.54 -2.29 2.70
CA GLN A 326 -22.24 -3.61 3.27
C GLN A 326 -20.90 -4.17 2.76
N LEU A 327 -20.52 -3.91 1.51
CA LEU A 327 -19.24 -4.36 0.95
C LEU A 327 -18.04 -3.54 1.45
N HIS A 328 -18.27 -2.31 1.92
CA HIS A 328 -17.27 -1.48 2.57
C HIS A 328 -17.00 -1.96 4.01
N PHE A 329 -18.05 -2.25 4.77
CA PHE A 329 -17.92 -2.63 6.18
C PHE A 329 -17.69 -4.14 6.41
N LEU A 330 -18.31 -5.00 5.60
CA LEU A 330 -18.25 -6.47 5.77
C LEU A 330 -17.16 -7.08 4.88
N ASN A 331 -15.95 -6.55 4.97
CA ASN A 331 -14.80 -7.01 4.20
C ASN A 331 -13.58 -7.29 5.09
N LEU A 332 -12.62 -8.01 4.53
CA LEU A 332 -11.38 -8.38 5.24
C LEU A 332 -10.50 -7.18 5.57
N GLY A 333 -10.58 -6.09 4.81
CA GLY A 333 -9.80 -4.87 5.08
C GLY A 333 -10.24 -4.22 6.40
N ASN A 334 -11.54 -4.02 6.56
CA ASN A 334 -12.17 -3.49 7.76
C ASN A 334 -11.93 -4.41 8.98
N PHE A 335 -12.02 -5.73 8.78
CA PHE A 335 -11.75 -6.70 9.86
C PHE A 335 -10.29 -6.70 10.33
N LEU A 336 -9.34 -6.50 9.41
CA LEU A 336 -7.91 -6.43 9.74
C LEU A 336 -7.56 -5.14 10.46
N SER A 337 -8.12 -3.99 10.03
CA SER A 337 -8.01 -2.72 10.77
C SER A 337 -8.54 -2.89 12.19
N GLY A 338 -9.76 -3.38 12.33
CA GLY A 338 -10.39 -3.69 13.61
C GLY A 338 -10.82 -2.46 14.42
N THR A 339 -10.06 -1.37 14.39
CA THR A 339 -10.37 -0.12 15.10
C THR A 339 -11.63 0.55 14.54
N SER A 340 -11.76 0.59 13.22
CA SER A 340 -12.92 1.12 12.50
C SER A 340 -14.24 0.44 12.85
N LEU A 341 -14.22 -0.79 13.35
CA LEU A 341 -15.42 -1.49 13.82
C LEU A 341 -15.98 -0.92 15.13
N PHE A 342 -15.14 -0.23 15.90
CA PHE A 342 -15.53 0.39 17.16
C PHE A 342 -15.77 1.90 17.02
N CYS A 343 -15.41 2.49 15.88
CA CYS A 343 -15.57 3.92 15.61
C CYS A 343 -16.97 4.22 15.04
N GLY A 344 -17.63 5.21 15.64
CA GLY A 344 -18.86 5.79 15.13
C GLY A 344 -20.12 4.93 15.28
N GLU A 345 -21.27 5.55 15.01
CA GLU A 345 -22.55 4.87 14.94
C GLU A 345 -22.95 4.70 13.48
N VAL A 346 -22.73 3.50 12.93
CA VAL A 346 -23.16 3.16 11.57
C VAL A 346 -24.00 1.89 11.62
N ASN A 347 -25.21 1.99 11.08
CA ASN A 347 -26.12 0.87 10.94
C ASN A 347 -26.21 0.45 9.46
N LEU A 348 -26.11 -0.85 9.20
CA LEU A 348 -26.32 -1.44 7.89
C LEU A 348 -27.76 -1.88 7.71
N ASN A 349 -28.25 -1.74 6.49
CA ASN A 349 -29.55 -2.23 6.10
C ASN A 349 -29.50 -3.75 5.86
N ILE A 350 -30.12 -4.53 6.75
CA ILE A 350 -30.34 -5.96 6.61
C ILE A 350 -31.85 -6.21 6.50
N PHE A 351 -32.36 -6.37 5.27
CA PHE A 351 -33.79 -6.57 5.00
C PHE A 351 -34.71 -5.53 5.68
N SER A 352 -34.34 -4.24 5.59
CA SER A 352 -35.02 -3.09 6.20
C SER A 352 -34.90 -2.98 7.74
N VAL A 353 -34.11 -3.86 8.36
CA VAL A 353 -33.75 -3.77 9.79
C VAL A 353 -32.37 -3.12 9.92
N PRO A 354 -32.24 -2.00 10.66
CA PRO A 354 -30.97 -1.37 10.94
C PRO A 354 -30.19 -2.16 11.98
N MET A 355 -29.10 -2.81 11.55
CA MET A 355 -28.22 -3.55 12.43
C MET A 355 -26.85 -2.86 12.50
N ASP A 356 -26.29 -2.80 13.70
CA ASP A 356 -25.01 -2.13 13.95
C ASP A 356 -23.85 -2.88 13.25
N VAL A 357 -22.91 -2.12 12.68
CA VAL A 357 -21.75 -2.64 11.93
C VAL A 357 -20.92 -3.60 12.78
N LEU A 358 -20.66 -3.28 14.06
CA LEU A 358 -19.86 -4.12 14.94
C LEU A 358 -20.52 -5.48 15.11
N THR A 359 -21.82 -5.48 15.44
CA THR A 359 -22.61 -6.69 15.70
C THR A 359 -22.62 -7.63 14.48
N ILE A 360 -22.94 -7.10 13.29
CA ILE A 360 -22.97 -7.91 12.06
C ILE A 360 -21.57 -8.43 11.72
N SER A 361 -20.55 -7.60 11.86
CA SER A 361 -19.16 -7.98 11.56
C SER A 361 -18.71 -9.13 12.45
N LEU A 362 -19.00 -9.09 13.76
CA LEU A 362 -18.70 -10.19 14.68
C LEU A 362 -19.41 -11.48 14.29
N ILE A 363 -20.69 -11.42 13.91
CA ILE A 363 -21.46 -12.59 13.45
C ILE A 363 -20.82 -13.19 12.19
N ILE A 364 -20.51 -12.36 11.19
CA ILE A 364 -19.90 -12.82 9.93
C ILE A 364 -18.52 -13.39 10.18
N MET A 365 -17.69 -12.74 10.99
CA MET A 365 -16.37 -13.28 11.35
C MET A 365 -16.48 -14.63 12.05
N ALA A 366 -17.42 -14.80 12.99
CA ALA A 366 -17.64 -16.07 13.68
C ALA A 366 -18.07 -17.18 12.70
N VAL A 367 -18.97 -16.86 11.76
CA VAL A 367 -19.39 -17.80 10.70
C VAL A 367 -18.21 -18.16 9.79
N LEU A 368 -17.42 -17.19 9.33
CA LEU A 368 -16.26 -17.44 8.45
C LEU A 368 -15.18 -18.24 9.17
N ALA A 369 -14.86 -17.90 10.42
CA ALA A 369 -13.90 -18.61 11.26
C ALA A 369 -14.31 -20.06 11.54
N LEU A 370 -15.60 -20.40 11.45
CA LEU A 370 -16.09 -21.77 11.58
C LEU A 370 -16.14 -22.51 10.23
N VAL A 371 -16.70 -21.87 9.21
CA VAL A 371 -16.98 -22.50 7.90
C VAL A 371 -15.70 -22.76 7.10
N LEU A 372 -14.75 -21.81 7.05
CA LEU A 372 -13.53 -21.97 6.26
C LEU A 372 -12.65 -23.13 6.73
N PRO A 373 -12.39 -23.33 8.04
CA PRO A 373 -11.72 -24.53 8.53
C PRO A 373 -12.46 -25.82 8.19
N ILE A 374 -13.78 -25.87 8.31
CA ILE A 374 -14.56 -27.06 7.95
C ILE A 374 -14.38 -27.40 6.46
N ILE A 375 -14.47 -26.40 5.59
CA ILE A 375 -14.22 -26.56 4.15
C ILE A 375 -12.80 -27.10 3.92
N SER A 376 -11.79 -26.54 4.58
CA SER A 376 -10.41 -27.00 4.43
C SER A 376 -10.21 -28.46 4.85
N VAL A 377 -10.85 -28.90 5.94
CA VAL A 377 -10.82 -30.29 6.41
C VAL A 377 -11.52 -31.20 5.41
N LEU A 378 -12.70 -30.81 4.90
CA LEU A 378 -13.45 -31.58 3.92
C LEU A 378 -12.66 -31.79 2.62
N ILE A 379 -12.04 -30.72 2.10
CA ILE A 379 -11.19 -30.77 0.91
C ILE A 379 -9.97 -31.66 1.16
N PHE A 380 -9.27 -31.47 2.29
CA PHE A 380 -8.06 -32.24 2.61
C PHE A 380 -8.33 -33.73 2.73
N VAL A 381 -9.43 -34.11 3.40
CA VAL A 381 -9.81 -35.52 3.61
C VAL A 381 -10.29 -36.18 2.31
N LYS A 382 -11.04 -35.46 1.46
CA LYS A 382 -11.56 -35.98 0.18
C LYS A 382 -10.52 -35.97 -0.94
N SER A 383 -9.42 -35.22 -0.81
CA SER A 383 -8.38 -35.12 -1.84
C SER A 383 -7.69 -36.48 -2.05
N LYS A 384 -8.05 -37.18 -3.14
CA LYS A 384 -7.53 -38.52 -3.48
C LYS A 384 -6.25 -38.51 -4.34
N LYS A 385 -5.78 -37.34 -4.82
CA LYS A 385 -4.66 -37.26 -5.78
C LYS A 385 -3.66 -36.18 -5.38
N GLU A 386 -2.37 -36.51 -5.43
CA GLU A 386 -1.26 -35.53 -5.43
C GLU A 386 -1.18 -34.72 -6.74
N LYS A 387 -1.84 -35.17 -7.81
CA LYS A 387 -1.84 -34.44 -9.08
C LYS A 387 -3.00 -33.45 -9.09
N GLY A 388 -2.68 -32.20 -8.73
CA GLY A 388 -3.52 -31.01 -8.88
C GLY A 388 -3.90 -30.74 -10.34
N LYS A 389 -4.75 -31.59 -10.91
CA LYS A 389 -5.53 -31.27 -12.10
C LYS A 389 -6.98 -31.21 -11.65
N LEU A 390 -7.54 -30.00 -11.60
CA LEU A 390 -8.99 -29.79 -11.56
C LEU A 390 -9.64 -30.72 -12.60
N LYS A 391 -10.69 -31.47 -12.22
CA LYS A 391 -11.39 -32.40 -13.13
C LYS A 391 -11.89 -31.72 -14.41
N ILE A 392 -12.13 -30.41 -14.36
CA ILE A 392 -12.49 -29.57 -15.50
C ILE A 392 -11.43 -29.68 -16.61
N PHE A 393 -10.14 -29.67 -16.27
CA PHE A 393 -9.03 -29.85 -17.21
C PHE A 393 -8.70 -31.32 -17.53
N SER A 394 -9.33 -32.29 -16.85
CA SER A 394 -9.16 -33.72 -17.15
C SER A 394 -10.08 -34.24 -18.26
N ARG A 395 -11.08 -33.44 -18.65
CA ARG A 395 -11.95 -33.71 -19.81
C ARG A 395 -11.36 -33.19 -21.13
N LEU A 396 -10.32 -32.35 -21.06
CA LEU A 396 -9.51 -32.08 -22.23
C LEU A 396 -8.76 -33.39 -22.58
N PRO A 397 -8.81 -33.84 -23.84
CA PRO A 397 -8.10 -35.04 -24.25
C PRO A 397 -6.66 -34.91 -23.78
N SER A 398 -6.15 -35.95 -23.09
CA SER A 398 -4.74 -35.97 -22.71
C SER A 398 -3.95 -35.70 -23.98
N PRO A 399 -3.10 -34.67 -24.05
CA PRO A 399 -2.28 -34.48 -25.21
C PRO A 399 -1.46 -35.77 -25.37
N HIS A 400 -1.80 -36.57 -26.39
CA HIS A 400 -0.95 -37.62 -26.92
C HIS A 400 0.47 -37.11 -26.84
N ARG A 401 1.35 -37.81 -26.10
CA ARG A 401 2.76 -37.47 -25.82
C ARG A 401 3.23 -36.33 -26.72
N LYS A 402 2.94 -35.08 -26.33
CA LYS A 402 3.30 -33.93 -27.17
C LYS A 402 4.81 -34.03 -27.30
N LYS A 403 5.33 -34.05 -28.53
CA LYS A 403 6.76 -33.85 -28.79
C LYS A 403 7.13 -32.58 -28.04
N TYR A 404 7.70 -32.71 -26.84
CA TYR A 404 8.19 -31.58 -26.09
C TYR A 404 9.19 -30.87 -27.02
N SER A 405 9.12 -29.55 -27.11
CA SER A 405 10.07 -28.78 -27.92
C SER A 405 11.48 -29.26 -27.58
N SER A 406 12.26 -29.64 -28.60
CA SER A 406 13.61 -30.20 -28.43
C SER A 406 14.63 -29.18 -27.90
N GLY A 407 14.29 -27.88 -27.92
CA GLY A 407 15.14 -26.80 -27.45
C GLY A 407 15.04 -26.54 -25.94
N ILE A 408 16.20 -26.38 -25.28
CA ILE A 408 16.32 -26.07 -23.85
C ILE A 408 15.55 -24.77 -23.52
N PHE A 409 15.64 -23.75 -24.38
CA PHE A 409 14.98 -22.46 -24.17
C PHE A 409 13.45 -22.57 -24.13
N SER A 410 12.86 -23.22 -25.13
CA SER A 410 11.42 -23.42 -25.19
C SER A 410 10.90 -24.23 -23.99
N TYR A 411 11.68 -25.19 -23.48
CA TYR A 411 11.33 -25.94 -22.27
C TYR A 411 11.40 -25.09 -21.01
N GLU A 412 12.43 -24.25 -20.84
CA GLU A 412 12.51 -23.33 -19.69
C GLU A 412 11.41 -22.26 -19.73
N CYS A 413 11.05 -21.74 -20.91
CA CYS A 413 9.89 -20.86 -21.06
C CYS A 413 8.59 -21.57 -20.67
N PHE A 414 8.36 -22.80 -21.15
CA PHE A 414 7.19 -23.59 -20.75
C PHE A 414 7.15 -23.82 -19.23
N LYS A 415 8.30 -24.08 -18.62
CA LYS A 415 8.43 -24.27 -17.17
C LYS A 415 8.08 -22.97 -16.42
N LEU A 416 8.63 -21.83 -16.86
CA LEU A 416 8.36 -20.52 -16.27
C LEU A 416 6.88 -20.11 -16.39
N PHE A 417 6.28 -20.20 -17.56
CA PHE A 417 4.89 -19.74 -17.74
C PHE A 417 3.86 -20.71 -17.15
N VAL A 418 4.01 -22.02 -17.41
CA VAL A 418 2.98 -23.03 -17.11
C VAL A 418 3.24 -23.75 -15.81
N SER A 419 4.45 -24.29 -15.61
CA SER A 419 4.74 -25.11 -14.41
C SER A 419 4.82 -24.23 -13.16
N ASN A 420 5.45 -23.08 -13.29
CA ASN A 420 5.60 -22.10 -12.23
C ASN A 420 4.36 -21.21 -12.05
N GLY A 421 3.50 -21.10 -13.07
CA GLY A 421 2.28 -20.30 -13.02
C GLY A 421 2.48 -18.80 -13.31
N ALA A 422 3.63 -18.41 -13.87
CA ALA A 422 3.89 -17.00 -14.22
C ALA A 422 2.87 -16.45 -15.23
N ILE A 423 2.19 -17.31 -16.02
CA ILE A 423 1.14 -16.88 -16.93
C ILE A 423 -0.05 -16.20 -16.23
N ILE A 424 -0.41 -16.65 -15.03
CA ILE A 424 -1.50 -16.06 -14.25
C ILE A 424 -1.05 -14.68 -13.74
N ILE A 425 0.16 -14.60 -13.20
CA ILE A 425 0.77 -13.35 -12.71
C ILE A 425 0.84 -12.34 -13.85
N PHE A 426 1.28 -12.78 -15.04
CA PHE A 426 1.39 -11.95 -16.22
C PHE A 426 0.02 -11.45 -16.72
N ALA A 427 -1.02 -12.29 -16.69
CA ALA A 427 -2.38 -11.89 -17.04
C ALA A 427 -2.94 -10.85 -16.06
N VAL A 428 -2.72 -11.05 -14.75
CA VAL A 428 -3.10 -10.06 -13.72
C VAL A 428 -2.33 -8.76 -13.89
N PHE A 429 -1.04 -8.83 -14.24
CA PHE A 429 -0.22 -7.65 -14.51
C PHE A 429 -0.81 -6.82 -15.66
N ILE A 430 -1.15 -7.47 -16.78
CA ILE A 430 -1.81 -6.79 -17.91
C ILE A 430 -3.13 -6.16 -17.49
N ALA A 431 -3.95 -6.86 -16.70
CA ALA A 431 -5.21 -6.32 -16.20
C ALA A 431 -5.00 -5.08 -15.32
N VAL A 432 -4.02 -5.10 -14.41
CA VAL A 432 -3.65 -3.94 -13.59
C VAL A 432 -3.21 -2.78 -14.48
N GLN A 433 -2.32 -3.00 -15.45
CA GLN A 433 -1.87 -1.94 -16.37
C GLN A 433 -3.02 -1.37 -17.21
N PHE A 434 -4.01 -2.20 -17.58
CA PHE A 434 -5.19 -1.73 -18.30
C PHE A 434 -6.11 -0.89 -17.41
N LEU A 435 -6.32 -1.31 -16.15
CA LEU A 435 -7.12 -0.55 -15.17
C LEU A 435 -6.44 0.76 -14.75
N SER A 436 -5.10 0.77 -14.72
CA SER A 436 -4.28 1.96 -14.45
C SER A 436 -4.12 2.87 -15.66
N TYR A 437 -4.65 2.51 -16.83
CA TYR A 437 -4.58 3.37 -18.01
C TYR A 437 -5.29 4.71 -17.72
N PRO A 438 -4.69 5.87 -18.01
CA PRO A 438 -5.30 7.16 -17.73
C PRO A 438 -6.68 7.26 -18.42
N GLN A 439 -7.75 7.43 -17.62
CA GLN A 439 -9.13 7.47 -18.12
C GLN A 439 -9.57 8.86 -18.61
N LYS A 440 -8.62 9.77 -18.82
CA LYS A 440 -8.92 11.12 -19.30
C LYS A 440 -9.09 11.07 -20.81
N ASP A 441 -10.34 11.07 -21.27
CA ASP A 441 -10.68 10.95 -22.69
C ASP A 441 -10.47 12.26 -23.48
N THR A 442 -10.36 13.40 -22.78
CA THR A 442 -10.15 14.72 -23.38
C THR A 442 -9.16 15.54 -22.58
N LEU A 443 -8.33 16.33 -23.27
CA LEU A 443 -7.56 17.40 -22.67
C LEU A 443 -8.50 18.36 -21.91
N THR A 444 -8.04 18.86 -20.77
CA THR A 444 -8.73 19.93 -20.04
C THR A 444 -8.72 21.20 -20.89
N ALA A 445 -9.70 22.08 -20.65
CA ALA A 445 -9.77 23.36 -21.36
C ALA A 445 -8.47 24.18 -21.20
N TYR A 446 -7.80 24.10 -20.05
CA TYR A 446 -6.50 24.73 -19.81
C TYR A 446 -5.36 24.14 -20.65
N GLU A 447 -5.28 22.82 -20.78
CA GLU A 447 -4.26 22.16 -21.62
C GLU A 447 -4.50 22.41 -23.11
N GLN A 448 -5.76 22.49 -23.54
CA GLN A 448 -6.09 22.87 -24.91
C GLN A 448 -5.68 24.31 -25.20
N CYS A 449 -5.95 25.24 -24.27
CA CYS A 449 -5.49 26.63 -24.38
C CYS A 449 -3.96 26.68 -24.46
N GLU A 450 -3.25 26.00 -23.56
CA GLU A 450 -1.78 25.94 -23.57
C GLU A 450 -1.23 25.45 -24.92
N ILE A 451 -1.72 24.31 -25.44
CA ILE A 451 -1.28 23.78 -26.73
C ILE A 451 -1.54 24.79 -27.85
N SER A 452 -2.71 25.43 -27.87
CA SER A 452 -3.06 26.43 -28.90
C SER A 452 -2.16 27.68 -28.87
N TYR A 453 -1.81 28.16 -27.67
CA TYR A 453 -0.88 29.29 -27.53
C TYR A 453 0.55 28.88 -27.91
N ILE A 454 1.00 27.69 -27.50
CA ILE A 454 2.34 27.18 -27.86
C ILE A 454 2.48 26.94 -29.37
N GLU A 455 1.43 26.48 -30.06
CA GLU A 455 1.45 26.40 -31.54
C GLU A 455 1.69 27.77 -32.18
N THR A 456 1.12 28.84 -31.60
CA THR A 456 1.30 30.22 -32.07
C THR A 456 2.68 30.77 -31.71
N LEU A 457 3.21 30.40 -30.53
CA LEU A 457 4.46 30.89 -29.97
C LEU A 457 5.70 30.07 -30.37
N LYS A 458 5.52 29.02 -31.19
CA LYS A 458 6.55 28.06 -31.57
C LYS A 458 7.86 28.73 -32.04
N GLY A 459 8.99 28.12 -31.69
CA GLY A 459 10.33 28.61 -32.01
C GLY A 459 10.94 29.44 -30.88
N GLU A 460 12.03 30.13 -31.21
CA GLU A 460 12.88 30.84 -30.23
C GLU A 460 12.09 31.87 -29.43
N TYR A 461 12.49 32.04 -28.18
CA TYR A 461 11.99 33.08 -27.30
C TYR A 461 12.34 34.46 -27.86
N THR A 462 11.41 35.41 -27.72
CA THR A 462 11.65 36.84 -28.00
C THR A 462 10.86 37.69 -27.01
N GLU A 463 11.36 38.87 -26.65
CA GLU A 463 10.63 39.81 -25.77
C GLU A 463 9.25 40.18 -26.32
N GLU A 464 9.08 40.21 -27.65
CA GLU A 464 7.79 40.44 -28.31
C GLU A 464 6.74 39.36 -27.95
N LYS A 465 7.16 38.09 -27.83
CA LYS A 465 6.27 36.97 -27.45
C LYS A 465 5.89 37.03 -25.97
N LEU A 466 6.80 37.48 -25.09
CA LEU A 466 6.49 37.71 -23.68
C LEU A 466 5.47 38.84 -23.51
N ASN A 467 5.68 39.98 -24.20
CA ASN A 467 4.76 41.12 -24.17
C ASN A 467 3.37 40.73 -24.72
N TYR A 468 3.32 39.92 -25.77
CA TYR A 468 2.07 39.36 -26.29
C TYR A 468 1.32 38.54 -25.22
N LEU A 469 2.01 37.62 -24.52
CA LEU A 469 1.41 36.83 -23.44
C LEU A 469 0.88 37.69 -22.29
N GLN A 470 1.62 38.73 -21.89
CA GLN A 470 1.19 39.67 -20.85
C GLN A 470 -0.07 40.45 -21.28
N SER A 471 -0.12 40.95 -22.51
CA SER A 471 -1.31 41.65 -23.02
C SER A 471 -2.54 40.76 -23.11
N GLU A 472 -2.38 39.50 -23.56
CA GLU A 472 -3.46 38.52 -23.60
C GLU A 472 -3.94 38.16 -22.20
N TYR A 473 -3.03 38.05 -21.23
CA TYR A 473 -3.41 37.84 -19.84
C TYR A 473 -4.25 39.00 -19.30
N GLU A 474 -3.80 40.25 -19.47
CA GLU A 474 -4.52 41.44 -18.99
C GLU A 474 -5.92 41.57 -19.60
N GLU A 475 -6.06 41.35 -20.91
CA GLU A 475 -7.34 41.39 -21.62
C GLU A 475 -8.30 40.30 -21.12
N ASN A 476 -7.82 39.05 -21.00
CA ASN A 476 -8.64 37.93 -20.56
C ASN A 476 -8.94 37.98 -19.04
N ALA A 477 -8.04 38.53 -18.22
CA ALA A 477 -8.23 38.72 -16.79
C ALA A 477 -9.31 39.77 -16.51
N ALA A 478 -9.35 40.87 -17.27
CA ALA A 478 -10.40 41.88 -17.18
C ALA A 478 -11.80 41.33 -17.51
N LEU A 479 -11.87 40.34 -18.41
CA LEU A 479 -13.12 39.68 -18.84
C LEU A 479 -13.45 38.40 -18.05
N SER A 480 -12.61 38.01 -17.09
CA SER A 480 -12.70 36.72 -16.39
C SER A 480 -13.88 36.59 -15.43
N HIS A 481 -14.44 37.72 -14.97
CA HIS A 481 -15.57 37.74 -14.04
C HIS A 481 -16.88 37.30 -14.71
N ASP A 482 -17.06 37.68 -15.98
CA ASP A 482 -18.32 37.48 -16.72
C ASP A 482 -18.23 36.35 -17.77
N ASN A 483 -17.02 35.94 -18.18
CA ASN A 483 -16.81 34.97 -19.24
C ASN A 483 -15.92 33.78 -18.82
N PHE A 484 -16.51 32.59 -18.77
CA PHE A 484 -15.81 31.34 -18.43
C PHE A 484 -14.63 31.02 -19.36
N THR A 485 -14.72 31.37 -20.65
CA THR A 485 -13.64 31.12 -21.61
C THR A 485 -12.45 32.05 -21.37
N ALA A 486 -12.71 33.33 -21.11
CA ALA A 486 -11.68 34.31 -20.74
C ALA A 486 -10.99 33.92 -19.42
N ARG A 487 -11.77 33.50 -18.41
CA ARG A 487 -11.21 32.96 -17.16
C ARG A 487 -10.31 31.75 -17.38
N THR A 488 -10.68 30.85 -18.28
CA THR A 488 -9.89 29.65 -18.60
C THR A 488 -8.56 30.03 -19.26
N LYS A 489 -8.60 30.96 -20.23
CA LYS A 489 -7.40 31.48 -20.90
C LYS A 489 -6.48 32.21 -19.93
N ALA A 490 -7.00 33.17 -19.16
CA ALA A 490 -6.23 33.94 -18.19
C ALA A 490 -5.49 33.02 -17.22
N TYR A 491 -6.18 32.03 -16.65
CA TYR A 491 -5.57 31.05 -15.76
C TYR A 491 -4.51 30.19 -16.46
N SER A 492 -4.74 29.74 -17.70
CA SER A 492 -3.74 28.96 -18.45
C SER A 492 -2.47 29.77 -18.74
N ILE A 493 -2.62 31.07 -18.99
CA ILE A 493 -1.50 31.98 -19.23
C ILE A 493 -0.76 32.22 -17.91
N GLU A 494 -1.46 32.58 -16.85
CA GLU A 494 -0.90 32.87 -15.53
C GLU A 494 -0.20 31.66 -14.90
N SER A 495 -0.84 30.50 -14.90
CA SER A 495 -0.34 29.32 -14.19
C SER A 495 0.72 28.53 -14.95
N LYS A 496 0.83 28.69 -16.28
CA LYS A 496 1.73 27.87 -17.10
C LYS A 496 2.58 28.67 -18.09
N LEU A 497 1.96 29.48 -18.95
CA LEU A 497 2.68 30.12 -20.06
C LEU A 497 3.59 31.28 -19.61
N LEU A 498 3.15 32.10 -18.65
CA LEU A 498 3.96 33.18 -18.08
C LEU A 498 5.15 32.64 -17.28
N PRO A 499 4.98 31.67 -16.36
CA PRO A 499 6.11 31.02 -15.70
C PRO A 499 7.11 30.42 -16.68
N LEU A 500 6.62 29.76 -17.74
CA LEU A 500 7.48 29.25 -18.81
C LEU A 500 8.22 30.37 -19.54
N ALA A 501 7.53 31.46 -19.89
CA ALA A 501 8.13 32.58 -20.61
C ALA A 501 9.19 33.32 -19.78
N TYR A 502 8.95 33.53 -18.48
CA TYR A 502 9.95 34.09 -17.57
C TYR A 502 11.16 33.16 -17.41
N HIS A 503 10.94 31.85 -17.30
CA HIS A 503 12.03 30.86 -17.28
C HIS A 503 12.85 30.89 -18.58
N LEU A 504 12.21 31.00 -19.73
CA LEU A 504 12.90 31.13 -21.02
C LEU A 504 13.67 32.45 -21.14
N GLN A 505 13.16 33.55 -20.58
CA GLN A 505 13.88 34.82 -20.50
C GLN A 505 15.18 34.69 -19.70
N GLU A 506 15.15 33.97 -18.57
CA GLU A 506 16.34 33.70 -17.77
C GLU A 506 17.37 32.86 -18.53
N LEU A 507 16.93 31.85 -19.29
CA LEU A 507 17.80 31.03 -20.13
C LEU A 507 18.44 31.83 -21.28
N GLU A 508 17.67 32.69 -21.95
CA GLU A 508 18.19 33.59 -22.98
C GLU A 508 19.23 34.57 -22.39
N ALA A 509 18.97 35.13 -21.22
CA ALA A 509 19.91 36.01 -20.51
C ALA A 509 21.22 35.28 -20.13
N GLN A 510 21.17 33.96 -19.93
CA GLN A 510 22.34 33.10 -19.70
C GLN A 510 23.06 32.68 -20.99
N GLY A 511 22.53 33.05 -22.17
CA GLY A 511 23.08 32.71 -23.48
C GLY A 511 22.77 31.29 -23.94
N GLU A 512 21.77 30.63 -23.34
CA GLU A 512 21.28 29.31 -23.74
C GLU A 512 20.16 29.42 -24.79
N ASN A 513 19.89 28.35 -25.54
CA ASN A 513 18.87 28.37 -26.60
C ASN A 513 17.47 28.20 -26.00
N ALA A 514 16.79 29.32 -25.77
CA ALA A 514 15.43 29.36 -25.24
C ALA A 514 14.40 29.20 -26.36
N GLU A 515 13.61 28.12 -26.30
CA GLU A 515 12.54 27.81 -27.27
C GLU A 515 11.24 27.49 -26.54
N PHE A 516 10.10 27.95 -27.07
CA PHE A 516 8.80 27.56 -26.55
C PHE A 516 8.51 26.08 -26.86
N VAL A 517 8.40 25.25 -25.81
CA VAL A 517 8.11 23.81 -25.89
C VAL A 517 6.79 23.51 -25.16
N PRO A 518 5.92 22.63 -25.69
CA PRO A 518 4.70 22.22 -24.99
C PRO A 518 5.01 21.62 -23.60
N TYR A 519 4.44 22.17 -22.53
CA TYR A 519 4.85 21.80 -21.17
C TYR A 519 4.09 20.56 -20.66
N SER A 520 2.75 20.54 -20.78
CA SER A 520 1.90 19.54 -20.10
C SER A 520 2.20 18.08 -20.45
N GLY A 521 2.49 17.78 -21.73
CA GLY A 521 2.77 16.40 -22.16
C GLY A 521 4.09 15.86 -21.62
N TYR A 522 5.14 16.68 -21.64
CA TYR A 522 6.45 16.31 -21.09
C TYR A 522 6.45 16.34 -19.56
N ALA A 523 5.71 17.28 -18.94
CA ALA A 523 5.53 17.33 -17.49
C ALA A 523 4.90 16.02 -16.97
N TYR A 524 3.90 15.47 -17.66
CA TYR A 524 3.31 14.17 -17.26
C TYR A 524 4.36 13.03 -17.24
N LEU A 525 5.26 12.98 -18.21
CA LEU A 525 6.27 11.90 -18.31
C LEU A 525 7.47 12.07 -17.38
N PHE A 526 7.95 13.31 -17.23
CA PHE A 526 9.23 13.60 -16.60
C PHE A 526 9.13 14.16 -15.18
N ASN A 527 7.91 14.39 -14.66
CA ASN A 527 7.73 14.89 -13.30
C ASN A 527 8.48 14.00 -12.28
N PRO A 528 9.40 14.57 -11.47
CA PRO A 528 10.16 13.85 -10.45
C PRO A 528 9.27 13.12 -9.45
N ASP A 529 8.18 13.75 -9.05
CA ASP A 529 7.23 13.24 -8.04
C ASP A 529 6.00 12.58 -8.69
N SER A 530 6.17 12.05 -9.91
CA SER A 530 5.12 11.33 -10.61
C SER A 530 4.65 10.11 -9.80
N LYS A 531 3.44 10.23 -9.23
CA LYS A 531 2.73 9.12 -8.54
C LYS A 531 2.40 7.97 -9.49
N THR A 532 2.18 8.25 -10.78
CA THR A 532 1.88 7.22 -11.78
C THR A 532 3.12 6.39 -12.11
N ALA A 533 4.28 7.03 -12.32
CA ALA A 533 5.53 6.35 -12.61
C ALA A 533 6.06 5.53 -11.43
N SER A 534 5.90 6.03 -10.20
CA SER A 534 6.25 5.29 -8.97
C SER A 534 5.31 4.10 -8.74
N ALA A 535 4.01 4.24 -8.99
CA ALA A 535 3.05 3.13 -8.91
C ALA A 535 3.35 2.04 -9.94
N SER A 536 3.61 2.39 -11.20
CA SER A 536 3.96 1.42 -12.26
C SER A 536 5.28 0.71 -11.97
N ALA A 537 6.29 1.42 -11.45
CA ALA A 537 7.53 0.85 -10.95
C ALA A 537 7.32 -0.13 -9.78
N CYS A 538 6.47 0.22 -8.81
CA CYS A 538 6.14 -0.66 -7.68
C CYS A 538 5.46 -1.96 -8.14
N PHE A 539 4.44 -1.85 -9.01
CA PHE A 539 3.81 -3.04 -9.59
C PHE A 539 4.83 -3.88 -10.39
N LEU A 540 5.71 -3.25 -11.16
CA LEU A 540 6.75 -3.98 -11.89
C LEU A 540 7.65 -4.79 -10.95
N ILE A 541 8.11 -4.19 -9.84
CA ILE A 541 8.94 -4.88 -8.82
C ILE A 541 8.19 -6.07 -8.23
N LEU A 542 6.96 -5.86 -7.75
CA LEU A 542 6.16 -6.91 -7.10
C LEU A 542 5.92 -8.11 -8.02
N PHE A 543 5.52 -7.84 -9.26
CA PHE A 543 5.19 -8.92 -10.18
C PHE A 543 6.45 -9.65 -10.71
N ILE A 544 7.58 -8.97 -10.89
CA ILE A 544 8.87 -9.64 -11.19
C ILE A 544 9.29 -10.52 -10.00
N ALA A 545 9.21 -9.99 -8.78
CA ALA A 545 9.56 -10.73 -7.56
C ALA A 545 8.74 -12.01 -7.38
N ILE A 546 7.47 -12.04 -7.78
CA ILE A 546 6.65 -13.26 -7.67
C ILE A 546 6.88 -14.21 -8.86
N SER A 547 6.96 -13.68 -10.09
CA SER A 547 6.99 -14.50 -11.31
C SER A 547 8.32 -15.22 -11.55
N VAL A 548 9.44 -14.57 -11.25
CA VAL A 548 10.79 -15.05 -11.61
C VAL A 548 11.40 -15.89 -10.49
N THR A 549 11.08 -15.59 -9.25
CA THR A 549 11.77 -16.13 -8.07
C THR A 549 11.78 -17.65 -8.01
N SER A 550 10.67 -18.30 -8.26
CA SER A 550 10.51 -19.74 -7.94
C SER A 550 11.17 -20.72 -8.91
N LEU A 551 11.77 -20.26 -10.01
CA LEU A 551 12.30 -21.14 -11.06
C LEU A 551 13.43 -22.08 -10.58
N PHE A 552 14.35 -21.61 -9.73
CA PHE A 552 15.41 -22.44 -9.16
C PHE A 552 14.96 -23.29 -7.97
N PRO A 553 14.29 -22.73 -6.94
CA PRO A 553 13.88 -23.48 -5.76
C PRO A 553 12.94 -24.63 -6.09
N MET A 554 12.10 -24.51 -7.12
CA MET A 554 11.18 -25.59 -7.53
C MET A 554 11.93 -26.90 -7.87
N GLU A 555 13.08 -26.80 -8.52
CA GLU A 555 13.91 -27.97 -8.85
C GLU A 555 14.75 -28.46 -7.68
N LYS A 556 15.11 -27.55 -6.76
CA LYS A 556 15.84 -27.92 -5.54
C LYS A 556 14.95 -28.61 -4.53
N ALA A 557 13.70 -28.16 -4.39
CA ALA A 557 12.72 -28.74 -3.48
C ALA A 557 12.37 -30.19 -3.86
N THR A 558 12.36 -30.50 -5.15
CA THR A 558 12.08 -31.84 -5.69
C THR A 558 13.32 -32.72 -5.85
N GLY A 559 14.52 -32.19 -5.60
CA GLY A 559 15.79 -32.89 -5.84
C GLY A 559 16.18 -33.02 -7.33
N MET A 560 15.32 -32.60 -8.26
CA MET A 560 15.55 -32.68 -9.72
C MET A 560 16.83 -31.96 -10.15
N ASN A 561 17.23 -30.92 -9.41
CA ASN A 561 18.48 -30.19 -9.68
C ASN A 561 19.71 -31.12 -9.69
N GLN A 562 19.78 -32.14 -8.83
CA GLN A 562 20.90 -33.10 -8.80
C GLN A 562 20.98 -33.95 -10.07
N ILE A 563 19.83 -34.32 -10.63
CA ILE A 563 19.77 -35.08 -11.88
C ILE A 563 20.16 -34.16 -13.04
N LEU A 564 19.61 -32.95 -13.08
CA LEU A 564 19.92 -31.98 -14.15
C LEU A 564 21.41 -31.67 -14.20
N THR A 565 22.08 -31.43 -13.07
CA THR A 565 23.51 -31.08 -13.04
C THR A 565 24.44 -32.20 -13.52
N THR A 566 23.99 -33.46 -13.55
CA THR A 566 24.78 -34.57 -14.12
C THR A 566 24.70 -34.67 -15.64
N THR A 567 23.77 -33.94 -16.28
CA THR A 567 23.63 -33.93 -17.74
C THR A 567 24.60 -32.97 -18.43
N LEU A 568 25.03 -33.30 -19.66
CA LEU A 568 25.99 -32.54 -20.48
C LEU A 568 25.72 -31.02 -20.55
N LYS A 569 24.45 -30.62 -20.62
CA LYS A 569 24.03 -29.20 -20.75
C LYS A 569 23.40 -28.64 -19.47
N GLY A 570 23.26 -29.44 -18.41
CA GLY A 570 22.44 -29.12 -17.25
C GLY A 570 23.02 -28.11 -16.26
N LYS A 571 24.35 -27.88 -16.29
CA LYS A 571 25.00 -26.82 -15.51
C LYS A 571 24.88 -25.47 -16.22
N GLY A 572 25.95 -24.99 -16.86
CA GLY A 572 26.04 -23.62 -17.38
C GLY A 572 24.98 -23.27 -18.43
N LYS A 573 24.73 -24.16 -19.39
CA LYS A 573 23.80 -23.86 -20.49
C LYS A 573 22.34 -23.79 -20.01
N THR A 574 21.87 -24.72 -19.19
CA THR A 574 20.52 -24.66 -18.61
C THR A 574 20.35 -23.45 -17.69
N VAL A 575 21.32 -23.14 -16.83
CA VAL A 575 21.23 -21.96 -15.96
C VAL A 575 21.19 -20.66 -16.76
N SER A 576 22.07 -20.49 -17.76
CA SER A 576 22.05 -19.32 -18.65
C SER A 576 20.72 -19.21 -19.40
N THR A 577 20.17 -20.34 -19.85
CA THR A 577 18.88 -20.37 -20.56
C THR A 577 17.71 -19.95 -19.64
N LYS A 578 17.72 -20.36 -18.37
CA LYS A 578 16.75 -19.91 -17.37
C LYS A 578 16.83 -18.40 -17.12
N VAL A 579 18.04 -17.88 -16.91
CA VAL A 579 18.26 -16.44 -16.72
C VAL A 579 17.76 -15.67 -17.94
N LYS A 580 18.05 -16.13 -19.17
CA LYS A 580 17.54 -15.52 -20.40
C LYS A 580 16.01 -15.52 -20.48
N ALA A 581 15.36 -16.62 -20.11
CA ALA A 581 13.89 -16.70 -20.12
C ALA A 581 13.26 -15.70 -19.11
N CYS A 582 13.84 -15.58 -17.91
CA CYS A 582 13.38 -14.63 -16.90
C CYS A 582 13.65 -13.17 -17.29
N LEU A 583 14.82 -12.88 -17.89
CA LEU A 583 15.14 -11.56 -18.42
C LEU A 583 14.17 -11.17 -19.54
N MET A 584 13.87 -12.10 -20.46
CA MET A 584 12.88 -11.86 -21.51
C MET A 584 11.50 -11.49 -20.93
N LEU A 585 11.01 -12.24 -19.95
CA LEU A 585 9.75 -11.92 -19.27
C LEU A 585 9.78 -10.54 -18.62
N SER A 586 10.87 -10.22 -17.91
CA SER A 586 11.00 -8.96 -17.17
C SER A 586 11.10 -7.75 -18.10
N VAL A 587 11.77 -7.88 -19.24
CA VAL A 587 11.81 -6.83 -20.28
C VAL A 587 10.42 -6.61 -20.89
N ILE A 588 9.69 -7.68 -21.20
CA ILE A 588 8.30 -7.56 -21.71
C ILE A 588 7.42 -6.83 -20.68
N MET A 589 7.54 -7.19 -19.40
CA MET A 589 6.81 -6.52 -18.32
C MET A 589 7.20 -5.06 -18.17
N CYS A 590 8.48 -4.71 -18.32
CA CYS A 590 8.96 -3.32 -18.31
C CYS A 590 8.33 -2.50 -19.43
N VAL A 591 8.27 -3.04 -20.65
CA VAL A 591 7.61 -2.37 -21.78
C VAL A 591 6.14 -2.17 -21.46
N LEU A 592 5.44 -3.20 -20.98
CA LEU A 592 4.02 -3.11 -20.62
C LEU A 592 3.74 -2.16 -19.44
N ALA A 593 4.70 -1.93 -18.55
CA ALA A 593 4.55 -1.04 -17.40
C ALA A 593 4.54 0.45 -17.81
N PHE A 594 5.41 0.84 -18.76
CA PHE A 594 5.62 2.24 -19.11
C PHE A 594 5.11 2.63 -20.51
N ALA A 595 4.84 1.66 -21.39
CA ALA A 595 4.24 1.94 -22.69
C ALA A 595 2.85 2.62 -22.61
N PRO A 596 1.96 2.28 -21.65
CA PRO A 596 0.67 2.96 -21.51
C PRO A 596 0.80 4.48 -21.37
N ASP A 597 1.66 4.95 -20.47
CA ASP A 597 1.92 6.38 -20.24
C ASP A 597 2.51 7.05 -21.49
N PHE A 598 3.47 6.38 -22.13
CA PHE A 598 4.07 6.87 -23.37
C PHE A 598 3.05 7.01 -24.50
N ILE A 599 2.19 6.00 -24.70
CA ILE A 599 1.15 6.00 -25.73
C ILE A 599 0.08 7.06 -25.41
N TYR A 600 -0.28 7.23 -24.14
CA TYR A 600 -1.21 8.26 -23.70
C TYR A 600 -0.68 9.66 -24.04
N CYS A 601 0.58 9.96 -23.70
CA CYS A 601 1.19 11.24 -24.04
C CYS A 601 1.27 11.48 -25.55
N LEU A 602 1.69 10.47 -26.31
CA LEU A 602 1.74 10.56 -27.77
C LEU A 602 0.37 10.84 -28.39
N ARG A 603 -0.70 10.23 -27.87
CA ARG A 603 -2.06 10.39 -28.39
C ARG A 603 -2.69 11.72 -28.01
N MET A 604 -2.47 12.19 -26.77
CA MET A 604 -3.16 13.36 -26.24
C MET A 604 -2.42 14.67 -26.52
N TYR A 605 -1.09 14.70 -26.41
CA TYR A 605 -0.28 15.91 -26.54
C TYR A 605 0.58 15.91 -27.81
N GLY A 606 0.99 14.73 -28.30
CA GLY A 606 2.00 14.62 -29.35
C GLY A 606 3.42 14.88 -28.82
N PHE A 607 4.42 14.69 -29.68
CA PHE A 607 5.82 15.02 -29.39
C PHE A 607 6.35 16.00 -30.42
N ASP A 608 6.15 17.29 -30.13
CA ASP A 608 6.80 18.38 -30.85
C ASP A 608 8.10 18.78 -30.15
N SER A 609 9.01 19.43 -30.88
CA SER A 609 10.24 20.02 -30.34
C SER A 609 11.18 19.02 -29.64
N LEU A 610 11.25 17.78 -30.13
CA LEU A 610 12.12 16.72 -29.60
C LEU A 610 13.63 17.04 -29.65
N MET A 611 14.03 17.96 -30.53
CA MET A 611 15.43 18.39 -30.70
C MET A 611 15.80 19.57 -29.81
N SER A 612 14.81 20.22 -29.18
CA SER A 612 15.03 21.33 -28.26
C SER A 612 15.69 20.85 -26.97
N GLN A 613 16.38 21.74 -26.28
CA GLN A 613 17.08 21.43 -25.03
C GLN A 613 16.09 21.12 -23.90
N SER A 614 16.44 20.17 -23.04
CA SER A 614 15.62 19.76 -21.89
C SER A 614 15.37 20.89 -20.89
N GLN A 615 16.29 21.84 -20.74
CA GLN A 615 16.14 23.01 -19.85
C GLN A 615 14.99 23.93 -20.25
N ASN A 616 14.57 23.91 -21.52
CA ASN A 616 13.40 24.68 -22.00
C ASN A 616 12.09 24.17 -21.38
N LEU A 617 12.09 22.97 -20.80
CA LEU A 617 11.00 22.47 -19.98
C LEU A 617 11.20 22.90 -18.53
N MET A 618 10.25 23.68 -17.99
CA MET A 618 10.27 24.11 -16.59
C MET A 618 10.34 22.93 -15.60
N VAL A 619 9.83 21.73 -15.94
CA VAL A 619 9.97 20.54 -15.08
C VAL A 619 11.44 20.08 -14.96
N LEU A 620 12.25 20.33 -15.98
CA LEU A 620 13.64 19.91 -16.08
C LEU A 620 14.62 21.08 -15.95
N SER A 621 14.15 22.27 -15.54
CA SER A 621 14.99 23.47 -15.38
C SER A 621 16.15 23.24 -14.42
N GLU A 622 15.88 22.56 -13.31
CA GLU A 622 16.86 22.20 -12.28
C GLU A 622 17.67 20.94 -12.62
N SER A 623 17.40 20.29 -13.76
CA SER A 623 18.15 19.10 -14.15
C SER A 623 19.58 19.48 -14.55
N PHE A 624 20.56 18.70 -14.12
CA PHE A 624 21.97 19.03 -14.38
C PHE A 624 22.42 18.75 -15.82
N MET A 625 21.55 18.18 -16.68
CA MET A 625 21.86 17.83 -18.06
C MET A 625 21.09 18.69 -19.05
N SER A 626 21.82 19.52 -19.81
CA SER A 626 21.32 20.18 -21.01
C SER A 626 21.46 19.23 -22.21
N LEU A 627 20.44 18.40 -22.46
CA LEU A 627 20.41 17.45 -23.58
C LEU A 627 19.16 17.67 -24.42
N PRO A 628 19.18 17.30 -25.72
CA PRO A 628 17.95 17.25 -26.49
C PRO A 628 16.91 16.36 -25.81
N ILE A 629 15.64 16.77 -25.80
CA ILE A 629 14.55 16.04 -25.12
C ILE A 629 14.48 14.57 -25.58
N MET A 630 14.73 14.30 -26.86
CA MET A 630 14.81 12.93 -27.39
C MET A 630 15.89 12.09 -26.69
N VAL A 631 17.08 12.66 -26.50
CA VAL A 631 18.21 11.95 -25.86
C VAL A 631 17.91 11.72 -24.38
N TYR A 632 17.36 12.73 -23.69
CA TYR A 632 16.92 12.60 -22.31
C TYR A 632 15.93 11.45 -22.14
N MET A 633 14.91 11.38 -23.00
CA MET A 633 13.92 10.31 -23.00
C MET A 633 14.54 8.93 -23.24
N ILE A 634 15.48 8.80 -24.19
CA ILE A 634 16.18 7.53 -24.44
C ILE A 634 16.97 7.09 -23.20
N ILE A 635 17.70 8.01 -22.56
CA ILE A 635 18.48 7.73 -21.35
C ILE A 635 17.56 7.28 -20.21
N LEU A 636 16.43 7.97 -20.01
CA LEU A 636 15.43 7.61 -19.00
C LEU A 636 14.98 6.15 -19.16
N TYR A 637 14.51 5.76 -20.35
CA TYR A 637 14.05 4.39 -20.59
C TYR A 637 15.19 3.35 -20.55
N LEU A 638 16.41 3.74 -20.91
CA LEU A 638 17.59 2.87 -20.79
C LEU A 638 17.93 2.58 -19.32
N ILE A 639 17.87 3.59 -18.44
CA ILE A 639 18.07 3.40 -16.99
C ILE A 639 17.00 2.46 -16.43
N ARG A 640 15.73 2.65 -16.82
CA ARG A 640 14.62 1.75 -16.41
C ARG A 640 14.90 0.31 -16.83
N LEU A 641 15.33 0.08 -18.06
CA LEU A 641 15.68 -1.25 -18.58
C LEU A 641 16.84 -1.89 -17.80
N LEU A 642 17.92 -1.13 -17.56
CA LEU A 642 19.08 -1.60 -16.78
C LEU A 642 18.70 -1.92 -15.33
N GLY A 643 17.83 -1.11 -14.72
CA GLY A 643 17.27 -1.35 -13.40
C GLY A 643 16.51 -2.68 -13.32
N VAL A 644 15.63 -2.95 -14.30
CA VAL A 644 14.89 -4.23 -14.39
C VAL A 644 15.82 -5.41 -14.57
N ILE A 645 16.85 -5.29 -15.41
CA ILE A 645 17.85 -6.35 -15.61
C ILE A 645 18.57 -6.63 -14.29
N GLY A 646 19.02 -5.58 -13.59
CA GLY A 646 19.67 -5.70 -12.29
C GLY A 646 18.79 -6.37 -11.24
N LEU A 647 17.55 -5.90 -11.10
CA LEU A 647 16.56 -6.46 -10.20
C LEU A 647 16.32 -7.96 -10.48
N THR A 648 16.14 -8.33 -11.74
CA THR A 648 15.89 -9.72 -12.14
C THR A 648 17.07 -10.62 -11.79
N VAL A 649 18.30 -10.17 -12.05
CA VAL A 649 19.52 -10.94 -11.78
C VAL A 649 19.74 -11.14 -10.28
N ILE A 650 19.53 -10.12 -9.45
CA ILE A 650 19.68 -10.25 -7.99
C ILE A 650 18.60 -11.15 -7.38
N ILE A 651 17.33 -11.03 -7.81
CA ILE A 651 16.21 -11.88 -7.39
C ILE A 651 16.51 -13.36 -7.70
N LEU A 652 17.02 -13.64 -8.90
CA LEU A 652 17.44 -14.98 -9.29
C LEU A 652 18.66 -15.46 -8.50
N GLY A 653 19.62 -14.58 -8.22
CA GLY A 653 20.80 -14.87 -7.41
C GLY A 653 20.42 -15.32 -6.00
N ILE A 654 19.62 -14.52 -5.29
CA ILE A 654 19.10 -14.83 -3.96
C ILE A 654 18.31 -16.15 -4.02
N SER A 655 17.41 -16.27 -4.99
CA SER A 655 16.57 -17.45 -5.12
C SER A 655 17.35 -18.73 -5.37
N SER A 656 18.44 -18.64 -6.16
CA SER A 656 19.29 -19.78 -6.44
C SER A 656 19.96 -20.35 -5.20
N LEU A 657 20.09 -19.62 -4.08
CA LEU A 657 20.64 -20.15 -2.84
C LEU A 657 19.62 -20.92 -2.00
N LEU A 658 18.33 -20.72 -2.26
CA LEU A 658 17.25 -21.22 -1.42
C LEU A 658 16.72 -22.57 -1.91
N LYS A 659 16.42 -23.46 -0.95
CA LYS A 659 15.86 -24.79 -1.24
C LYS A 659 14.33 -24.82 -1.29
N SER A 660 13.67 -23.84 -0.69
CA SER A 660 12.21 -23.73 -0.61
C SER A 660 11.72 -22.59 -1.50
N GLN A 661 10.72 -22.88 -2.33
CA GLN A 661 10.08 -21.90 -3.22
C GLN A 661 9.45 -20.74 -2.43
N ILE A 662 8.82 -21.07 -1.31
CA ILE A 662 8.06 -20.15 -0.47
C ILE A 662 8.99 -19.14 0.18
N ILE A 663 10.05 -19.65 0.83
CA ILE A 663 11.06 -18.81 1.49
C ILE A 663 11.70 -17.89 0.46
N SER A 664 11.88 -18.35 -0.77
CA SER A 664 12.43 -17.53 -1.85
C SER A 664 11.51 -16.38 -2.25
N VAL A 665 10.24 -16.67 -2.55
CA VAL A 665 9.26 -15.62 -2.92
C VAL A 665 9.12 -14.60 -1.81
N LEU A 666 8.99 -15.05 -0.56
CA LEU A 666 8.77 -14.16 0.58
C LEU A 666 10.01 -13.36 0.95
N LEU A 667 11.22 -13.93 0.83
CA LEU A 667 12.45 -13.16 1.02
C LEU A 667 12.61 -12.08 -0.06
N ASN A 668 12.36 -12.41 -1.33
CA ASN A 668 12.45 -11.42 -2.40
C ASN A 668 11.36 -10.34 -2.29
N LEU A 669 10.13 -10.71 -1.87
CA LEU A 669 9.09 -9.72 -1.55
C LEU A 669 9.46 -8.87 -0.34
N ALA A 670 10.08 -9.42 0.70
CA ALA A 670 10.52 -8.64 1.86
C ALA A 670 11.66 -7.66 1.52
N ILE A 671 12.62 -8.08 0.68
CA ILE A 671 13.79 -7.27 0.30
C ILE A 671 13.41 -6.18 -0.72
N PHE A 672 12.57 -6.50 -1.71
CA PHE A 672 12.27 -5.58 -2.82
C PHE A 672 10.83 -5.10 -2.85
N GLY A 673 9.87 -5.98 -2.57
CA GLY A 673 8.44 -5.66 -2.61
C GLY A 673 7.98 -4.75 -1.46
N ALA A 674 8.38 -5.05 -0.22
CA ALA A 674 7.97 -4.27 0.94
C ALA A 674 8.51 -2.83 0.90
N PRO A 675 9.80 -2.58 0.59
CA PRO A 675 10.27 -1.21 0.36
C PRO A 675 9.53 -0.48 -0.77
N ALA A 676 9.14 -1.18 -1.83
CA ALA A 676 8.39 -0.58 -2.93
C ALA A 676 6.96 -0.17 -2.52
N ILE A 677 6.28 -1.01 -1.73
CA ILE A 677 4.95 -0.69 -1.18
C ILE A 677 5.05 0.48 -0.20
N LEU A 678 6.07 0.51 0.66
CA LEU A 678 6.25 1.59 1.63
C LEU A 678 6.57 2.93 0.94
N SER A 679 7.39 2.93 -0.13
CA SER A 679 7.64 4.13 -0.94
C SER A 679 6.35 4.67 -1.59
N MET A 680 5.41 3.80 -1.99
CA MET A 680 4.09 4.25 -2.47
C MET A 680 3.22 4.92 -1.39
N ILE A 681 3.50 4.69 -0.10
CA ILE A 681 2.77 5.30 1.02
C ILE A 681 3.50 6.59 1.48
N ASP A 682 4.23 7.24 0.56
CA ASP A 682 5.00 8.47 0.79
C ASP A 682 6.07 8.36 1.91
N PHE A 683 6.61 7.14 2.16
CA PHE A 683 7.73 6.93 3.08
C PHE A 683 9.05 7.43 2.46
N LYS A 684 9.30 8.74 2.55
CA LYS A 684 10.39 9.46 1.86
C LYS A 684 11.79 8.85 2.03
N ILE A 685 12.15 8.28 3.20
CA ILE A 685 13.46 7.60 3.36
C ILE A 685 13.64 6.47 2.36
N LEU A 686 12.59 5.70 2.08
CA LEU A 686 12.67 4.53 1.20
C LEU A 686 12.66 4.91 -0.28
N ASP A 687 12.29 6.14 -0.65
CA ASP A 687 12.41 6.60 -2.03
C ASP A 687 13.86 6.52 -2.50
N ASN A 688 14.82 6.91 -1.65
CA ASN A 688 16.24 6.93 -2.02
C ASN A 688 16.89 5.53 -2.05
N PHE A 689 16.39 4.57 -1.27
CA PHE A 689 16.96 3.22 -1.16
C PHE A 689 16.20 2.14 -1.93
N SER A 690 14.93 2.37 -2.22
CA SER A 690 14.11 1.39 -2.92
C SER A 690 14.46 1.33 -4.41
N MET A 691 14.13 0.20 -5.03
CA MET A 691 14.19 0.06 -6.48
C MET A 691 13.19 0.94 -7.22
N VAL A 692 12.25 1.59 -6.51
CA VAL A 692 11.23 2.46 -7.11
C VAL A 692 11.88 3.70 -7.69
N SER A 693 12.83 4.35 -7.01
CA SER A 693 13.52 5.53 -7.58
C SER A 693 14.37 5.21 -8.80
N ILE A 694 15.00 4.03 -8.83
CA ILE A 694 15.77 3.57 -9.99
C ILE A 694 14.85 3.29 -11.19
N LEU A 695 13.68 2.69 -10.93
CA LEU A 695 12.73 2.30 -11.98
C LEU A 695 11.80 3.44 -12.42
N SER A 696 11.50 4.42 -11.57
CA SER A 696 10.84 5.65 -11.99
C SER A 696 11.81 6.54 -12.76
N ALA A 697 13.07 6.60 -12.30
CA ALA A 697 14.22 7.29 -12.88
C ALA A 697 14.10 8.83 -13.00
N ASN A 698 12.90 9.41 -12.94
CA ASN A 698 12.66 10.84 -13.10
C ASN A 698 13.43 11.70 -12.07
N LYS A 699 13.44 11.31 -10.79
CA LYS A 699 14.17 12.04 -9.72
C LYS A 699 15.69 12.02 -9.89
N LEU A 700 16.24 11.03 -10.61
CA LEU A 700 17.69 10.83 -10.68
C LEU A 700 18.42 11.96 -11.42
N PHE A 701 17.71 12.71 -12.26
CA PHE A 701 18.28 13.76 -13.10
C PHE A 701 18.44 15.12 -12.41
N PHE A 702 17.99 15.24 -11.15
CA PHE A 702 18.06 16.48 -10.36
C PHE A 702 19.26 16.48 -9.41
N ASN A 703 19.89 15.32 -9.19
CA ASN A 703 21.04 15.19 -8.33
C ASN A 703 22.11 14.28 -8.95
N ASN A 704 23.22 14.89 -9.37
CA ASN A 704 24.39 14.22 -9.95
C ASN A 704 24.88 13.03 -9.10
N LEU A 705 24.96 13.22 -7.78
CA LEU A 705 25.43 12.18 -6.87
C LEU A 705 24.45 11.00 -6.85
N GLN A 706 23.15 11.27 -6.88
CA GLN A 706 22.10 10.25 -6.87
C GLN A 706 22.08 9.44 -8.17
N LEU A 707 22.27 10.08 -9.34
CA LEU A 707 22.45 9.37 -10.61
C LEU A 707 23.67 8.42 -10.54
N ILE A 708 24.81 8.89 -10.07
CA ILE A 708 26.04 8.07 -9.99
C ILE A 708 25.83 6.89 -9.02
N LEU A 709 25.26 7.16 -7.83
CA LEU A 709 24.98 6.13 -6.83
C LEU A 709 23.99 5.08 -7.34
N SER A 710 22.94 5.50 -8.06
CA SER A 710 21.96 4.56 -8.64
C SER A 710 22.58 3.67 -9.73
N LEU A 711 23.39 4.24 -10.64
CA LEU A 711 24.10 3.47 -11.67
C LEU A 711 25.09 2.48 -11.05
N LEU A 712 25.87 2.91 -10.05
CA LEU A 712 26.74 2.02 -9.27
C LEU A 712 25.93 0.94 -8.55
N GLY A 713 24.77 1.29 -7.98
CA GLY A 713 23.84 0.35 -7.36
C GLY A 713 23.37 -0.74 -8.31
N ILE A 714 22.98 -0.39 -9.54
CA ILE A 714 22.61 -1.37 -10.59
C ILE A 714 23.80 -2.31 -10.90
N ILE A 715 25.00 -1.76 -11.05
CA ILE A 715 26.21 -2.55 -11.32
C ILE A 715 26.52 -3.50 -10.16
N ILE A 716 26.45 -3.02 -8.92
CA ILE A 716 26.68 -3.83 -7.73
C ILE A 716 25.64 -4.96 -7.62
N LEU A 717 24.37 -4.67 -7.86
CA LEU A 717 23.30 -5.67 -7.74
C LEU A 717 23.34 -6.71 -8.86
N THR A 718 23.62 -6.30 -10.10
CA THR A 718 23.86 -7.24 -11.21
C THR A 718 25.06 -8.13 -10.91
N ALA A 719 26.19 -7.55 -10.46
CA ALA A 719 27.40 -8.30 -10.11
C ALA A 719 27.16 -9.27 -8.96
N LEU A 720 26.52 -8.81 -7.88
CA LEU A 720 26.18 -9.62 -6.71
C LEU A 720 25.27 -10.79 -7.12
N GLY A 721 24.20 -10.52 -7.87
CA GLY A 721 23.31 -11.57 -8.37
C GLY A 721 24.03 -12.61 -9.24
N ALA A 722 24.93 -12.17 -10.12
CA ALA A 722 25.76 -13.06 -10.94
C ALA A 722 26.72 -13.91 -10.09
N VAL A 723 27.34 -13.32 -9.06
CA VAL A 723 28.20 -14.04 -8.10
C VAL A 723 27.41 -15.08 -7.33
N LEU A 724 26.21 -14.75 -6.86
CA LEU A 724 25.31 -15.69 -6.17
C LEU A 724 24.91 -16.85 -7.07
N LEU A 725 24.55 -16.58 -8.33
CA LEU A 725 24.25 -17.62 -9.32
C LEU A 725 25.45 -18.55 -9.54
N LYS A 726 26.65 -18.00 -9.70
CA LYS A 726 27.90 -18.77 -9.86
C LYS A 726 28.24 -19.60 -8.62
N LYS A 727 28.03 -19.05 -7.42
CA LYS A 727 28.23 -19.77 -6.15
C LYS A 727 27.27 -20.95 -6.03
N SER A 728 26.00 -20.75 -6.39
CA SER A 728 24.98 -21.82 -6.35
C SER A 728 25.35 -23.02 -7.24
N GLN A 729 26.01 -22.76 -8.37
CA GLN A 729 26.47 -23.79 -9.32
C GLN A 729 27.67 -24.59 -8.80
N LYS A 730 28.50 -24.02 -7.92
CA LYS A 730 29.65 -24.74 -7.31
C LYS A 730 29.24 -25.65 -6.17
N THR A 731 28.12 -25.33 -5.51
CA THR A 731 27.59 -26.08 -4.36
C THR A 731 26.64 -27.23 -4.75
N CYS A 732 26.37 -27.42 -6.05
CA CYS A 732 25.56 -28.52 -6.61
C CYS A 732 26.43 -29.42 -7.49
#